data_AF-A0A0U4WF07-F1
#
_entry.id   AF-A0A0U4WF07-F1
#
_cell.length_a   1.000
_cell.length_b   1.000
_cell.length_c   1.000
_cell.angle_alpha   90.00
_cell.angle_beta   90.00
_cell.angle_gamma   90.00
#
_symmetry.space_group_name_H-M   'P 1'
#
loop_
_entity.id
_entity.type
_entity.pdbx_description
1 polymer ?
#
loop_
_entity_poly.entity_id
_entity_poly.type
_entity_poly.pdbx_seq_one_letter_code
_entity_poly.pdbx_strand_id
1 'polypeptide(L)'
;MSGMIETMEAHTGQEERTHIPARVLYRRVEALAETFAAAGDEKNAKKSQQLLEKLYKKEFTVAFCGHFSAGKSSMINALMGDKVLPSSPIPTSANVVSIKTGKKSARIYFKDSEPIEFGPSYNVNELKQYAVNGEEVETIELYHPSNLLGEAISIMDTPGIDSTDDAHKVSTESSLHLSDAVLYVMDYNHVQSEVNFRFTKSLKDRGVPVYLVINQIDKHVDFELSFAQYRESVIDAFRHWDIEPDGVYFTSLKDVNHPENEWPKLLVELGRLFAEKEDLLIPSIMRAAHYLIDEHGKFLEEKHSAAREPLAQVLAEADENAMARYEELTQQLVSLRQPADTLEAEAKRELHTMLDNAPLMPFTTRELARQFLESRQSNFKVGFLFAAGKKTKEERDKRLHDFYEELKENAATHIGWHVKELLRKLPEAHGYDDSEFQKRVMEFSVSFGPELIENAVKPGALTSGEYILTYSKDVSDAIKQLYRRAAQDEYEYAVREMRKQAEVSAQGVQAELATLAPVKEAYNKLAVLAREETVSATRLMTMIDHGVPNEESAPPLPGYTEPAAEKVENASLPAAASGERVTLQTQASTSGMAPSSSAIQKDYRGLRLRTADMLRVIAGEAAGVPGLAGAGSAMRQRAERLEKNRFTVALFGAFSAGKSSFANALMGDLILPVSPNPTTAAINKILPPDENNPHGSVRVRLKTAEDITGDVLQSLDVFDIAASSIEEAIRKSETLNAGDIHPTAKPHYSFLRAVQKGYGDINDKLGTDLIIGLEEFQAFVAKEEKACFVEWIELYYDCPLTQQGIILVDTPGADSINARHTGVAFEYIKNADAVLFVTYYNHAFSHADREFLIQLGRVKDTFAMDKMFFIVNAADLAHSQEELEGVVNHVVQNLGTCGIVRPRIYPVSSQTALLARMGEKNTLTDSGAAILRKRLSVGETEALPSVDEALAFSGLRHFEKEFISFTLEELTGIALKEAFAEVERVIGTMDELIIAARQDAGARAEQLGRAERNRETSLATIRELDTAADIQALEKEVTELAYYVKQRVMLRFSEAFRYAFNPATLTEGNGRNMQKLLRASLDELSRFLAFDLAQEMRATALRVETFMAKNGEKITGRLNKRLDIDHFLLRAWEQPSYDTPAFADQLPEGTTGELAAALSLFKNPKQFFEQGGQDKMKDTLEQRYQVPVQAYVDGAAHVLHDYYVPAFRTQIERLAERAGQEVEEHFAGLIAVLSTDIDVEGLASLRQAIAGRIQAVRAEMDI
;
A
#
# COMPACT_ATOMS: atom_id res chain seq x y z
N MET A 1 1.32 -47.59 -23.51
CA MET A 1 2.05 -46.31 -23.51
C MET A 1 3.55 -46.61 -23.55
N SER A 2 4.12 -46.81 -24.74
CA SER A 2 5.55 -47.13 -24.91
C SER A 2 6.16 -46.35 -26.08
N GLY A 3 5.65 -45.14 -26.35
CA GLY A 3 6.06 -44.36 -27.53
C GLY A 3 5.75 -42.87 -27.43
N MET A 4 5.80 -42.28 -26.24
CA MET A 4 5.72 -40.82 -26.02
C MET A 4 6.59 -40.42 -24.80
N ILE A 5 7.78 -41.00 -24.70
CA ILE A 5 8.86 -40.57 -23.80
C ILE A 5 10.09 -40.37 -24.70
N GLU A 6 10.08 -39.34 -25.55
CA GLU A 6 11.28 -38.97 -26.32
C GLU A 6 11.28 -37.54 -26.90
N THR A 7 10.38 -36.64 -26.46
CA THR A 7 10.34 -35.25 -26.98
C THR A 7 10.07 -34.17 -25.92
N MET A 8 10.53 -34.36 -24.67
CA MET A 8 10.56 -33.30 -23.65
C MET A 8 11.85 -33.28 -22.80
N GLU A 9 12.97 -33.78 -23.33
CA GLU A 9 14.30 -33.69 -22.69
C GLU A 9 15.23 -32.66 -23.37
N ALA A 10 14.67 -31.55 -23.86
CA ALA A 10 15.47 -30.46 -24.41
C ALA A 10 14.97 -29.13 -23.87
N HIS A 11 15.45 -28.78 -22.66
CA HIS A 11 15.64 -27.43 -22.07
C HIS A 11 15.54 -27.40 -20.53
N THR A 12 15.95 -28.48 -19.85
CA THR A 12 16.52 -28.36 -18.50
C THR A 12 18.04 -28.41 -18.66
N GLY A 13 18.70 -27.26 -18.44
CA GLY A 13 20.15 -27.23 -18.35
C GLY A 13 20.60 -28.21 -17.28
N GLN A 14 21.41 -29.20 -17.66
CA GLN A 14 22.21 -29.98 -16.73
C GLN A 14 23.18 -29.02 -16.03
N GLU A 15 22.81 -28.54 -14.84
CA GLU A 15 23.82 -28.16 -13.86
C GLU A 15 24.44 -29.47 -13.35
N GLU A 16 25.68 -29.75 -13.77
CA GLU A 16 26.54 -30.70 -13.07
C GLU A 16 26.52 -30.34 -11.58
N ARG A 17 25.92 -31.18 -10.74
CA ARG A 17 26.02 -31.06 -9.28
C ARG A 17 27.48 -31.26 -8.88
N THR A 18 28.28 -30.20 -8.92
CA THR A 18 29.59 -30.15 -8.27
C THR A 18 29.36 -30.31 -6.78
N HIS A 19 29.63 -31.51 -6.25
CA HIS A 19 29.47 -31.82 -4.83
C HIS A 19 30.53 -31.05 -4.02
N ILE A 20 30.21 -29.83 -3.58
CA ILE A 20 31.11 -29.01 -2.75
C ILE A 20 31.20 -29.64 -1.35
N PRO A 21 32.38 -30.08 -0.86
CA PRO A 21 32.50 -30.60 0.49
C PRO A 21 32.23 -29.51 1.55
N ALA A 22 31.58 -29.85 2.66
CA ALA A 22 31.27 -28.90 3.74
C ALA A 22 32.48 -28.10 4.25
N ARG A 23 33.68 -28.72 4.32
CA ARG A 23 34.92 -28.04 4.70
C ARG A 23 35.37 -26.96 3.71
N VAL A 24 35.06 -27.13 2.42
CA VAL A 24 35.39 -26.18 1.36
C VAL A 24 34.42 -25.01 1.45
N LEU A 25 33.12 -25.29 1.55
CA LEU A 25 32.10 -24.25 1.73
C LEU A 25 32.34 -23.43 3.00
N TYR A 26 32.78 -24.06 4.10
CA TYR A 26 33.13 -23.36 5.34
C TYR A 26 34.23 -22.32 5.11
N ARG A 27 35.29 -22.65 4.38
CA ARG A 27 36.35 -21.69 4.01
C ARG A 27 35.85 -20.57 3.11
N ARG A 28 34.95 -20.87 2.17
CA ARG A 28 34.36 -19.86 1.27
C ARG A 28 33.50 -18.86 2.06
N VAL A 29 32.66 -19.33 2.98
CA VAL A 29 31.82 -18.47 3.84
C VAL A 29 32.67 -17.71 4.89
N GLU A 30 33.77 -18.30 5.35
CA GLU A 30 34.72 -17.63 6.25
C GLU A 30 35.37 -16.42 5.56
N ALA A 31 35.86 -16.61 4.33
CA ALA A 31 36.39 -15.52 3.52
C ALA A 31 35.34 -14.43 3.21
N LEU A 32 34.08 -14.83 3.05
CA LEU A 32 32.95 -13.90 2.87
C LEU A 32 32.75 -13.04 4.14
N ALA A 33 32.71 -13.66 5.32
CA ALA A 33 32.55 -12.98 6.60
C ALA A 33 33.71 -11.99 6.87
N GLU A 34 34.95 -12.40 6.58
CA GLU A 34 36.13 -11.52 6.69
C GLU A 34 36.04 -10.33 5.74
N THR A 35 35.56 -10.54 4.51
CA THR A 35 35.42 -9.47 3.52
C THR A 35 34.35 -8.46 3.94
N PHE A 36 33.20 -8.92 4.45
CA PHE A 36 32.16 -8.07 5.01
C PHE A 36 32.67 -7.23 6.19
N ALA A 37 33.36 -7.87 7.14
CA ALA A 37 33.95 -7.18 8.29
C ALA A 37 34.99 -6.13 7.87
N ALA A 38 35.88 -6.46 6.91
CA ALA A 38 36.88 -5.52 6.38
C ALA A 38 36.25 -4.31 5.66
N ALA A 39 35.06 -4.50 5.06
CA ALA A 39 34.30 -3.43 4.43
C ALA A 39 33.49 -2.57 5.44
N GLY A 40 33.41 -2.98 6.71
CA GLY A 40 32.62 -2.34 7.78
C GLY A 40 31.16 -2.78 7.84
N ASP A 41 30.81 -3.88 7.17
CA ASP A 41 29.46 -4.47 7.18
C ASP A 41 29.33 -5.49 8.32
N GLU A 42 29.24 -4.98 9.56
CA GLU A 42 29.18 -5.82 10.76
C GLU A 42 27.92 -6.70 10.81
N LYS A 43 26.81 -6.23 10.22
CA LYS A 43 25.53 -6.97 10.19
C LYS A 43 25.65 -8.23 9.34
N ASN A 44 26.10 -8.13 8.10
CA ASN A 44 26.24 -9.31 7.23
C ASN A 44 27.43 -10.18 7.63
N ALA A 45 28.46 -9.61 8.25
CA ALA A 45 29.52 -10.39 8.89
C ALA A 45 28.97 -11.27 10.03
N LYS A 46 28.12 -10.72 10.93
CA LYS A 46 27.45 -11.49 12.00
C LYS A 46 26.55 -12.59 11.42
N LYS A 47 25.75 -12.29 10.39
CA LYS A 47 24.93 -13.31 9.69
C LYS A 47 25.78 -14.42 9.05
N SER A 48 26.91 -14.06 8.44
CA SER A 48 27.84 -15.04 7.87
C SER A 48 28.48 -15.94 8.94
N GLN A 49 28.78 -15.39 10.13
CA GLN A 49 29.23 -16.19 11.28
C GLN A 49 28.16 -17.19 11.74
N GLN A 50 26.88 -16.80 11.75
CA GLN A 50 25.78 -17.72 12.05
C GLN A 50 25.68 -18.85 10.99
N LEU A 51 25.93 -18.56 9.70
CA LEU A 51 26.00 -19.59 8.66
C LEU A 51 27.19 -20.54 8.86
N LEU A 52 28.35 -20.04 9.28
CA LEU A 52 29.51 -20.86 9.64
C LEU A 52 29.21 -21.78 10.82
N GLU A 53 28.58 -21.25 11.86
CA GLU A 53 28.17 -22.02 13.03
C GLU A 53 27.18 -23.13 12.65
N LYS A 54 26.21 -22.80 11.80
CA LYS A 54 25.24 -23.76 11.25
C LYS A 54 25.92 -24.87 10.45
N LEU A 55 26.86 -24.52 9.56
CA LEU A 55 27.62 -25.48 8.76
C LEU A 55 28.51 -26.38 9.63
N TYR A 56 29.11 -25.82 10.68
CA TYR A 56 29.94 -26.53 11.64
C TYR A 56 29.14 -27.53 12.49
N LYS A 57 27.96 -27.10 12.97
CA LYS A 57 27.03 -27.94 13.75
C LYS A 57 26.24 -28.92 12.90
N LYS A 58 26.28 -28.80 11.57
CA LYS A 58 25.40 -29.50 10.62
C LYS A 58 23.92 -29.35 11.00
N GLU A 59 23.56 -28.15 11.46
CA GLU A 59 22.21 -27.85 11.96
C GLU A 59 21.28 -27.58 10.76
N PHE A 60 20.27 -28.42 10.58
CA PHE A 60 19.22 -28.20 9.59
C PHE A 60 18.01 -27.56 10.28
N THR A 61 17.62 -26.36 9.82
CA THR A 61 16.63 -25.51 10.45
C THR A 61 15.36 -25.44 9.62
N VAL A 62 14.22 -25.80 10.23
CA VAL A 62 12.90 -25.65 9.63
C VAL A 62 12.13 -24.58 10.40
N ALA A 63 11.75 -23.50 9.70
CA ALA A 63 10.99 -22.41 10.31
C ALA A 63 9.49 -22.59 10.10
N PHE A 64 8.73 -22.35 11.17
CA PHE A 64 7.28 -22.26 11.16
C PHE A 64 6.89 -20.78 11.15
N CYS A 65 6.23 -20.37 10.06
CA CYS A 65 5.84 -18.99 9.80
C CYS A 65 4.33 -18.90 9.52
N GLY A 66 3.73 -17.73 9.64
CA GLY A 66 2.31 -17.54 9.34
C GLY A 66 1.59 -16.57 10.26
N HIS A 67 0.32 -16.30 9.95
CA HIS A 67 -0.53 -15.35 10.68
C HIS A 67 -0.65 -15.70 12.17
N PHE A 68 -1.03 -14.70 12.97
CA PHE A 68 -1.35 -14.95 14.38
C PHE A 68 -2.53 -15.94 14.50
N SER A 69 -2.53 -16.81 15.52
CA SER A 69 -3.53 -17.89 15.71
C SER A 69 -3.66 -18.95 14.58
N ALA A 70 -2.77 -18.99 13.58
CA ALA A 70 -2.80 -20.02 12.53
C ALA A 70 -2.50 -21.46 13.04
N GLY A 71 -2.00 -21.60 14.27
CA GLY A 71 -1.74 -22.88 14.91
C GLY A 71 -0.28 -23.36 14.84
N LYS A 72 0.68 -22.46 14.58
CA LYS A 72 2.15 -22.74 14.52
C LYS A 72 2.65 -23.48 15.77
N SER A 73 2.55 -22.86 16.95
CA SER A 73 3.05 -23.43 18.20
C SER A 73 2.31 -24.71 18.59
N SER A 74 1.02 -24.85 18.24
CA SER A 74 0.26 -26.10 18.42
C SER A 74 0.79 -27.23 17.53
N MET A 75 1.15 -26.92 16.29
CA MET A 75 1.74 -27.86 15.34
C MET A 75 3.14 -28.30 15.79
N ILE A 76 3.94 -27.37 16.28
CA ILE A 76 5.25 -27.66 16.87
C ILE A 76 5.07 -28.58 18.09
N ASN A 77 4.16 -28.28 19.01
CA ASN A 77 3.87 -29.15 20.15
C ASN A 77 3.42 -30.56 19.72
N ALA A 78 2.59 -30.66 18.68
CA ALA A 78 2.17 -31.94 18.13
C ALA A 78 3.34 -32.74 17.52
N LEU A 79 4.27 -32.07 16.84
CA LEU A 79 5.52 -32.67 16.35
C LEU A 79 6.43 -33.13 17.49
N MET A 80 6.50 -32.36 18.58
CA MET A 80 7.36 -32.69 19.71
C MET A 80 6.78 -33.81 20.58
N GLY A 81 5.47 -34.07 20.50
CA GLY A 81 4.76 -35.03 21.36
C GLY A 81 4.57 -34.54 22.80
N ASP A 82 5.03 -33.32 23.11
CA ASP A 82 4.99 -32.68 24.42
C ASP A 82 4.61 -31.19 24.29
N LYS A 83 4.01 -30.61 25.33
CA LYS A 83 3.64 -29.19 25.36
C LYS A 83 4.86 -28.31 25.71
N VAL A 84 5.69 -28.04 24.72
CA VAL A 84 6.96 -27.30 24.83
C VAL A 84 6.76 -25.78 24.71
N LEU A 85 5.82 -25.34 23.87
CA LEU A 85 5.48 -23.94 23.64
C LEU A 85 4.08 -23.59 24.17
N PRO A 86 3.84 -22.34 24.61
CA PRO A 86 2.50 -21.86 24.92
C PRO A 86 1.65 -21.79 23.64
N SER A 87 0.42 -22.31 23.70
CA SER A 87 -0.60 -22.18 22.65
C SER A 87 -1.72 -21.27 23.17
N SER A 88 -1.82 -20.03 22.68
CA SER A 88 -2.91 -19.10 23.02
C SER A 88 -3.38 -18.35 21.76
N PRO A 89 -4.69 -18.07 21.61
CA PRO A 89 -5.24 -17.24 20.55
C PRO A 89 -5.09 -15.74 20.83
N ILE A 90 -4.19 -15.35 21.75
CA ILE A 90 -3.80 -13.97 22.07
C ILE A 90 -2.29 -13.80 21.74
N PRO A 91 -1.83 -12.65 21.19
CA PRO A 91 -0.46 -12.47 20.70
C PRO A 91 0.60 -13.05 21.64
N THR A 92 1.24 -14.17 21.24
CA THR A 92 2.05 -14.99 22.15
C THR A 92 3.54 -15.07 21.82
N SER A 93 4.03 -14.35 20.81
CA SER A 93 5.45 -14.41 20.47
C SER A 93 5.92 -13.11 19.85
N ALA A 94 6.49 -12.23 20.68
CA ALA A 94 7.25 -11.08 20.22
C ALA A 94 8.68 -11.47 19.79
N ASN A 95 9.11 -12.69 20.15
CA ASN A 95 10.50 -13.20 20.07
C ASN A 95 10.59 -14.51 19.28
N VAL A 96 11.77 -14.78 18.70
CA VAL A 96 12.07 -16.03 17.98
C VAL A 96 12.40 -17.14 18.97
N VAL A 97 11.73 -18.29 18.84
CA VAL A 97 11.95 -19.46 19.69
C VAL A 97 12.49 -20.61 18.87
N SER A 98 13.70 -21.09 19.19
CA SER A 98 14.33 -22.23 18.51
C SER A 98 14.30 -23.47 19.39
N ILE A 99 13.70 -24.55 18.91
CA ILE A 99 13.67 -25.85 19.58
C ILE A 99 14.74 -26.75 18.96
N LYS A 100 15.69 -27.17 19.78
CA LYS A 100 16.86 -27.98 19.41
C LYS A 100 16.79 -29.35 20.07
N THR A 101 17.39 -30.33 19.42
CA THR A 101 17.52 -31.68 19.99
C THR A 101 18.57 -31.66 21.10
N GLY A 102 18.24 -32.17 22.29
CA GLY A 102 19.19 -32.22 23.40
C GLY A 102 18.55 -32.60 24.74
N LYS A 103 19.35 -32.55 25.82
CA LYS A 103 18.80 -32.71 27.17
C LYS A 103 17.89 -31.53 27.49
N LYS A 104 16.77 -31.79 28.16
CA LYS A 104 15.80 -30.75 28.54
C LYS A 104 16.50 -29.58 29.26
N SER A 105 16.55 -28.42 28.61
CA SER A 105 17.07 -27.15 29.15
C SER A 105 16.51 -25.99 28.32
N ALA A 106 16.65 -24.76 28.82
CA ALA A 106 16.29 -23.55 28.08
C ALA A 106 17.39 -22.52 28.22
N ARG A 107 17.65 -21.72 27.19
CA ARG A 107 18.59 -20.61 27.20
C ARG A 107 17.94 -19.37 26.61
N ILE A 108 18.00 -18.25 27.32
CA ILE A 108 17.42 -16.97 26.89
C ILE A 108 18.55 -16.00 26.56
N TYR A 109 18.52 -15.43 25.35
CA TYR A 109 19.43 -14.40 24.89
C TYR A 109 18.74 -13.04 24.96
N PHE A 110 19.41 -12.07 25.59
CA PHE A 110 18.95 -10.69 25.72
C PHE A 110 19.73 -9.78 24.78
N LYS A 111 19.13 -8.64 24.38
CA LYS A 111 19.78 -7.70 23.45
C LYS A 111 21.08 -7.09 24.01
N ASP A 112 21.11 -6.82 25.33
CA ASP A 112 22.19 -6.07 25.99
C ASP A 112 22.82 -6.81 27.20
N SER A 113 22.53 -8.10 27.43
CA SER A 113 23.07 -8.85 28.58
C SER A 113 23.42 -10.31 28.28
N GLU A 114 24.21 -10.92 29.17
CA GLU A 114 24.60 -12.33 29.02
C GLU A 114 23.41 -13.29 29.04
N PRO A 115 23.49 -14.43 28.31
CA PRO A 115 22.40 -15.40 28.25
C PRO A 115 22.13 -16.05 29.60
N ILE A 116 20.86 -16.28 29.91
CA ILE A 116 20.44 -17.02 31.11
C ILE A 116 20.13 -18.46 30.73
N GLU A 117 20.74 -19.41 31.45
CA GLU A 117 20.44 -20.84 31.30
C GLU A 117 19.53 -21.36 32.41
N PHE A 118 18.54 -22.14 32.00
CA PHE A 118 17.66 -22.88 32.87
C PHE A 118 17.95 -24.38 32.79
N GLY A 119 18.13 -25.00 33.95
CA GLY A 119 18.31 -26.45 34.08
C GLY A 119 17.03 -27.25 33.74
N PRO A 120 17.07 -28.58 33.82
CA PRO A 120 15.99 -29.47 33.36
C PRO A 120 14.63 -29.35 34.05
N SER A 121 14.54 -28.57 35.13
CA SER A 121 13.34 -28.38 35.96
C SER A 121 12.61 -27.04 35.71
N TYR A 122 12.88 -26.33 34.61
CA TYR A 122 12.22 -25.06 34.31
C TYR A 122 10.71 -25.22 34.10
N ASN A 123 9.93 -24.22 34.52
CA ASN A 123 8.48 -24.19 34.30
C ASN A 123 8.16 -23.46 32.99
N VAL A 124 7.39 -24.09 32.11
CA VAL A 124 6.94 -23.48 30.84
C VAL A 124 6.16 -22.18 31.07
N ASN A 125 5.48 -22.04 32.22
CA ASN A 125 4.78 -20.80 32.58
C ASN A 125 5.72 -19.64 32.97
N GLU A 126 6.93 -19.91 33.46
CA GLU A 126 7.94 -18.86 33.72
C GLU A 126 8.49 -18.32 32.40
N LEU A 127 8.72 -19.22 31.42
CA LEU A 127 9.17 -18.84 30.07
C LEU A 127 8.12 -18.02 29.31
N LYS A 128 6.82 -18.15 29.61
CA LYS A 128 5.76 -17.33 28.99
C LYS A 128 5.98 -15.82 29.19
N GLN A 129 6.51 -15.40 30.33
CA GLN A 129 6.75 -13.96 30.59
C GLN A 129 7.82 -13.40 29.67
N TYR A 130 8.86 -14.20 29.37
CA TYR A 130 9.95 -13.83 28.46
C TYR A 130 9.57 -14.00 26.97
N ALA A 131 8.67 -14.93 26.64
CA ALA A 131 8.19 -15.12 25.27
C ALA A 131 7.28 -13.97 24.78
N VAL A 132 6.61 -13.28 25.72
CA VAL A 132 5.74 -12.12 25.44
C VAL A 132 6.50 -10.78 25.48
N ASN A 133 7.64 -10.70 26.19
CA ASN A 133 8.45 -9.48 26.32
C ASN A 133 9.49 -9.37 25.18
N GLY A 134 9.12 -8.78 24.03
CA GLY A 134 10.05 -8.58 22.91
C GLY A 134 10.82 -7.27 22.85
N GLU A 135 10.62 -6.41 23.85
CA GLU A 135 11.45 -5.21 24.00
C GLU A 135 12.87 -5.61 24.47
N GLU A 136 12.99 -6.56 25.42
CA GLU A 136 14.26 -6.91 26.08
C GLU A 136 14.90 -8.24 25.61
N VAL A 137 14.09 -9.22 25.21
CA VAL A 137 14.55 -10.58 24.84
C VAL A 137 14.74 -10.70 23.32
N GLU A 138 15.86 -11.26 22.86
CA GLU A 138 16.17 -11.44 21.43
C GLU A 138 15.78 -12.84 20.93
N THR A 139 16.16 -13.89 21.67
CA THR A 139 15.93 -15.29 21.24
C THR A 139 15.81 -16.23 22.43
N ILE A 140 14.95 -17.24 22.31
CA ILE A 140 14.82 -18.33 23.29
C ILE A 140 15.19 -19.65 22.63
N GLU A 141 16.21 -20.35 23.14
CA GLU A 141 16.55 -21.72 22.74
C GLU A 141 15.98 -22.73 23.74
N LEU A 142 15.22 -23.72 23.26
CA LEU A 142 14.68 -24.81 24.04
C LEU A 142 15.31 -26.12 23.58
N TYR A 143 15.95 -26.86 24.48
CA TYR A 143 16.47 -28.19 24.18
C TYR A 143 15.47 -29.25 24.64
N HIS A 144 15.15 -30.21 23.78
CA HIS A 144 14.15 -31.26 24.08
C HIS A 144 14.60 -32.66 23.61
N PRO A 145 14.39 -33.71 24.43
CA PRO A 145 14.70 -35.10 24.05
C PRO A 145 13.52 -35.70 23.27
N SER A 146 13.32 -35.31 22.00
CA SER A 146 12.26 -35.91 21.15
C SER A 146 12.78 -37.10 20.32
N ASN A 147 11.94 -38.12 20.15
CA ASN A 147 12.21 -39.31 19.31
C ASN A 147 12.06 -39.04 17.80
N LEU A 148 11.34 -37.97 17.40
CA LEU A 148 11.18 -37.56 16.00
C LEU A 148 12.45 -36.92 15.42
N LEU A 149 13.34 -36.44 16.29
CA LEU A 149 14.53 -35.67 15.96
C LEU A 149 15.81 -36.47 16.22
N GLY A 150 15.88 -37.75 15.84
CA GLY A 150 17.06 -38.63 16.05
C GLY A 150 18.38 -38.17 15.41
N GLU A 151 18.43 -36.92 14.96
CA GLU A 151 19.36 -36.23 14.10
C GLU A 151 19.39 -34.73 14.48
N ALA A 152 20.54 -34.06 14.37
CA ALA A 152 20.66 -32.62 14.71
C ALA A 152 19.76 -31.73 13.82
N ILE A 153 18.58 -31.39 14.32
CA ILE A 153 17.54 -30.60 13.66
C ILE A 153 17.10 -29.48 14.61
N SER A 154 16.74 -28.35 14.03
CA SER A 154 16.31 -27.12 14.72
C SER A 154 14.96 -26.68 14.18
N ILE A 155 13.96 -26.58 15.04
CA ILE A 155 12.64 -26.06 14.67
C ILE A 155 12.54 -24.62 15.18
N MET A 156 12.29 -23.67 14.30
CA MET A 156 12.16 -22.26 14.66
C MET A 156 10.70 -21.84 14.63
N ASP A 157 10.15 -21.38 15.76
CA ASP A 157 8.87 -20.66 15.82
C ASP A 157 9.15 -19.17 15.66
N THR A 158 8.53 -18.57 14.64
CA THR A 158 8.71 -17.15 14.30
C THR A 158 7.46 -16.33 14.67
N PRO A 159 7.61 -15.06 15.07
CA PRO A 159 6.48 -14.15 15.30
C PRO A 159 5.50 -14.09 14.11
N GLY A 160 4.24 -13.77 14.39
CA GLY A 160 3.22 -13.63 13.34
C GLY A 160 3.47 -12.42 12.44
N ILE A 161 3.22 -12.56 11.14
CA ILE A 161 3.56 -11.53 10.13
C ILE A 161 2.54 -10.37 10.05
N ASP A 162 1.43 -10.46 10.77
CA ASP A 162 0.27 -9.52 10.75
C ASP A 162 0.09 -8.78 12.07
N SER A 163 1.13 -8.77 12.92
CA SER A 163 1.14 -7.91 14.08
C SER A 163 1.14 -6.44 13.66
N THR A 164 0.32 -5.63 14.33
CA THR A 164 0.18 -4.18 14.13
C THR A 164 1.42 -3.35 14.52
N ASP A 165 2.53 -4.00 14.90
CA ASP A 165 3.75 -3.34 15.37
C ASP A 165 4.92 -3.65 14.42
N ASP A 166 5.46 -2.61 13.79
CA ASP A 166 6.52 -2.68 12.77
C ASP A 166 7.81 -3.34 13.30
N ALA A 167 8.04 -3.31 14.62
CA ALA A 167 9.18 -3.96 15.26
C ALA A 167 9.20 -5.49 15.06
N HIS A 168 8.04 -6.14 14.93
CA HIS A 168 7.93 -7.59 14.76
C HIS A 168 8.27 -8.06 13.33
N LYS A 169 8.01 -7.23 12.32
CA LYS A 169 8.29 -7.56 10.91
C LYS A 169 9.80 -7.64 10.66
N VAL A 170 10.56 -6.68 11.21
CA VAL A 170 12.03 -6.63 11.10
C VAL A 170 12.70 -7.80 11.82
N SER A 171 12.17 -8.22 12.98
CA SER A 171 12.69 -9.36 13.76
C SER A 171 12.45 -10.69 13.03
N THR A 172 11.25 -10.88 12.46
CA THR A 172 10.87 -12.08 11.70
C THR A 172 11.73 -12.24 10.45
N GLU A 173 11.93 -11.17 9.66
CA GLU A 173 12.77 -11.21 8.46
C GLU A 173 14.25 -11.47 8.76
N SER A 174 14.75 -10.98 9.90
CA SER A 174 16.15 -11.10 10.30
C SER A 174 16.55 -12.49 10.79
N SER A 175 15.60 -13.41 11.02
CA SER A 175 15.89 -14.78 11.49
C SER A 175 15.68 -15.85 10.42
N LEU A 176 15.00 -15.49 9.33
CA LEU A 176 14.67 -16.42 8.24
C LEU A 176 15.86 -16.80 7.36
N HIS A 177 16.97 -16.04 7.36
CA HIS A 177 18.18 -16.40 6.60
C HIS A 177 18.85 -17.69 7.11
N LEU A 178 18.51 -18.12 8.33
CA LEU A 178 18.95 -19.40 8.88
C LEU A 178 18.04 -20.57 8.52
N SER A 179 16.90 -20.36 7.86
CA SER A 179 15.94 -21.42 7.54
C SER A 179 16.33 -22.17 6.27
N ASP A 180 16.37 -23.51 6.33
CA ASP A 180 16.58 -24.37 5.15
C ASP A 180 15.28 -24.69 4.41
N ALA A 181 14.18 -24.69 5.15
CA ALA A 181 12.83 -24.81 4.63
C ALA A 181 11.87 -24.03 5.53
N VAL A 182 10.81 -23.48 4.93
CA VAL A 182 9.76 -22.77 5.64
C VAL A 182 8.45 -23.54 5.53
N LEU A 183 7.85 -23.88 6.67
CA LEU A 183 6.47 -24.30 6.77
C LEU A 183 5.62 -23.06 7.06
N TYR A 184 4.88 -22.65 6.04
CA TYR A 184 4.03 -21.49 6.11
C TYR A 184 2.61 -21.91 6.50
N VAL A 185 2.29 -21.76 7.78
CA VAL A 185 1.04 -22.22 8.39
C VAL A 185 -0.01 -21.13 8.29
N MET A 186 -1.14 -21.46 7.68
CA MET A 186 -2.23 -20.54 7.40
C MET A 186 -3.51 -21.06 8.04
N ASP A 187 -4.35 -20.16 8.55
CA ASP A 187 -5.70 -20.52 8.98
C ASP A 187 -6.58 -20.79 7.75
N TYR A 188 -7.36 -21.88 7.75
CA TYR A 188 -8.31 -22.24 6.70
C TYR A 188 -9.17 -21.05 6.20
N ASN A 189 -9.60 -20.14 7.08
CA ASN A 189 -10.46 -19.01 6.70
C ASN A 189 -9.71 -17.81 6.10
N HIS A 190 -8.38 -17.74 6.26
CA HIS A 190 -7.58 -16.55 5.93
C HIS A 190 -6.44 -16.84 4.93
N VAL A 191 -6.52 -17.95 4.21
CA VAL A 191 -5.49 -18.36 3.24
C VAL A 191 -5.24 -17.28 2.17
N GLN A 192 -6.30 -16.65 1.66
CA GLN A 192 -6.21 -15.71 0.54
C GLN A 192 -5.96 -14.25 0.95
N SER A 193 -5.37 -14.01 2.12
CA SER A 193 -5.01 -12.64 2.55
C SER A 193 -3.84 -12.09 1.71
N GLU A 194 -3.83 -10.79 1.45
CA GLU A 194 -2.74 -10.16 0.69
C GLU A 194 -1.38 -10.29 1.40
N VAL A 195 -1.39 -10.16 2.73
CA VAL A 195 -0.21 -10.31 3.59
C VAL A 195 0.42 -11.70 3.38
N ASN A 196 -0.41 -12.74 3.26
CA ASN A 196 0.04 -14.10 3.00
C ASN A 196 0.78 -14.22 1.66
N PHE A 197 0.22 -13.65 0.60
CA PHE A 197 0.83 -13.71 -0.73
C PHE A 197 2.14 -12.93 -0.79
N ARG A 198 2.20 -11.71 -0.26
CA ARG A 198 3.43 -10.89 -0.26
C ARG A 198 4.57 -11.59 0.46
N PHE A 199 4.32 -12.13 1.64
CA PHE A 199 5.36 -12.82 2.42
C PHE A 199 5.81 -14.12 1.77
N THR A 200 4.88 -14.91 1.21
CA THR A 200 5.24 -16.14 0.51
C THR A 200 6.05 -15.86 -0.76
N LYS A 201 5.70 -14.80 -1.51
CA LYS A 201 6.45 -14.37 -2.70
C LYS A 201 7.88 -13.96 -2.33
N SER A 202 8.06 -13.18 -1.25
CA SER A 202 9.40 -12.76 -0.83
C SER A 202 10.31 -13.93 -0.44
N LEU A 203 9.75 -15.01 0.12
CA LEU A 203 10.49 -16.25 0.39
C LEU A 203 10.85 -17.02 -0.89
N LYS A 204 9.93 -17.12 -1.85
CA LYS A 204 10.19 -17.80 -3.13
C LYS A 204 11.20 -17.05 -3.99
N ASP A 205 11.15 -15.71 -4.01
CA ASP A 205 12.10 -14.87 -4.73
C ASP A 205 13.53 -15.00 -4.15
N ARG A 206 13.66 -15.36 -2.86
CA ARG A 206 14.93 -15.73 -2.20
C ARG A 206 15.37 -17.18 -2.47
N GLY A 207 14.59 -17.95 -3.22
CA GLY A 207 14.85 -19.36 -3.51
C GLY A 207 14.73 -20.29 -2.30
N VAL A 208 14.07 -19.85 -1.23
CA VAL A 208 13.84 -20.69 -0.04
C VAL A 208 12.72 -21.69 -0.36
N PRO A 209 12.88 -22.99 -0.06
CA PRO A 209 11.80 -23.96 -0.17
C PRO A 209 10.64 -23.59 0.78
N VAL A 210 9.44 -23.44 0.23
CA VAL A 210 8.23 -23.05 0.99
C VAL A 210 7.14 -24.10 0.86
N TYR A 211 6.73 -24.66 2.00
CA TYR A 211 5.63 -25.60 2.12
C TYR A 211 4.44 -24.88 2.76
N LEU A 212 3.34 -24.77 2.02
CA LEU A 212 2.10 -24.19 2.53
C LEU A 212 1.35 -25.22 3.36
N VAL A 213 0.97 -24.85 4.57
CA VAL A 213 0.20 -25.69 5.48
C VAL A 213 -1.10 -24.96 5.82
N ILE A 214 -2.18 -25.36 5.15
CA ILE A 214 -3.53 -24.86 5.42
C ILE A 214 -4.06 -25.65 6.61
N ASN A 215 -3.99 -25.05 7.79
CA ASN A 215 -4.31 -25.67 9.05
C ASN A 215 -5.76 -25.35 9.48
N GLN A 216 -6.26 -26.12 10.45
CA GLN A 216 -7.62 -26.00 10.99
C GLN A 216 -8.71 -26.35 9.96
N ILE A 217 -8.45 -27.33 9.09
CA ILE A 217 -9.42 -27.77 8.07
C ILE A 217 -10.68 -28.41 8.67
N ASP A 218 -10.67 -28.74 9.97
CA ASP A 218 -11.85 -29.15 10.73
C ASP A 218 -12.93 -28.06 10.81
N LYS A 219 -12.60 -26.82 10.43
CA LYS A 219 -13.56 -25.74 10.20
C LYS A 219 -14.34 -25.90 8.90
N HIS A 220 -13.87 -26.73 7.97
CA HIS A 220 -14.50 -26.89 6.67
C HIS A 220 -15.90 -27.50 6.81
N VAL A 221 -16.80 -27.02 5.97
CA VAL A 221 -18.21 -27.37 5.98
C VAL A 221 -18.61 -27.79 4.58
N ASP A 222 -18.55 -29.09 4.32
CA ASP A 222 -18.63 -29.64 2.96
C ASP A 222 -19.97 -29.33 2.25
N PHE A 223 -21.05 -29.10 3.00
CA PHE A 223 -22.34 -28.71 2.41
C PHE A 223 -22.42 -27.24 2.00
N GLU A 224 -21.54 -26.35 2.50
CA GLU A 224 -21.46 -24.95 2.06
C GLU A 224 -20.65 -24.83 0.77
N LEU A 225 -19.49 -25.49 0.72
CA LEU A 225 -18.60 -25.58 -0.42
C LEU A 225 -17.88 -26.92 -0.35
N SER A 226 -17.80 -27.67 -1.45
CA SER A 226 -17.05 -28.93 -1.43
C SER A 226 -15.55 -28.68 -1.19
N PHE A 227 -14.89 -29.56 -0.44
CA PHE A 227 -13.46 -29.41 -0.16
C PHE A 227 -12.60 -29.36 -1.43
N ALA A 228 -13.00 -30.09 -2.48
CA ALA A 228 -12.31 -30.09 -3.76
C ALA A 228 -12.29 -28.72 -4.43
N GLN A 229 -13.43 -28.01 -4.43
CA GLN A 229 -13.53 -26.66 -4.99
C GLN A 229 -12.75 -25.65 -4.14
N TYR A 230 -12.78 -25.79 -2.81
CA TYR A 230 -11.97 -24.96 -1.93
C TYR A 230 -10.46 -25.11 -2.24
N ARG A 231 -9.98 -26.35 -2.35
CA ARG A 231 -8.58 -26.67 -2.66
C ARG A 231 -8.14 -26.06 -4.00
N GLU A 232 -8.97 -26.18 -5.03
CA GLU A 232 -8.70 -25.57 -6.34
C GLU A 232 -8.60 -24.05 -6.23
N SER A 233 -9.53 -23.40 -5.52
CA SER A 233 -9.51 -21.95 -5.34
C SER A 233 -8.24 -21.43 -4.63
N VAL A 234 -7.76 -22.16 -3.62
CA VAL A 234 -6.50 -21.82 -2.91
C VAL A 234 -5.31 -21.91 -3.86
N ILE A 235 -5.20 -23.01 -4.60
CA ILE A 235 -4.07 -23.24 -5.53
C ILE A 235 -4.06 -22.16 -6.61
N ASP A 236 -5.21 -21.86 -7.19
CA ASP A 236 -5.31 -20.83 -8.21
C ASP A 236 -4.96 -19.45 -7.64
N ALA A 237 -5.40 -19.11 -6.43
CA ALA A 237 -5.06 -17.82 -5.81
C ALA A 237 -3.53 -17.61 -5.70
N PHE A 238 -2.76 -18.62 -5.28
CA PHE A 238 -1.30 -18.54 -5.23
C PHE A 238 -0.66 -18.45 -6.63
N ARG A 239 -1.18 -19.18 -7.62
CA ARG A 239 -0.72 -19.08 -9.01
C ARG A 239 -0.92 -17.69 -9.61
N HIS A 240 -2.04 -17.01 -9.32
CA HIS A 240 -2.27 -15.63 -9.76
C HIS A 240 -1.25 -14.62 -9.18
N TRP A 241 -0.56 -14.99 -8.11
CA TRP A 241 0.52 -14.20 -7.51
C TRP A 241 1.91 -14.64 -7.96
N ASP A 242 2.01 -15.54 -8.95
CA ASP A 242 3.28 -16.11 -9.42
C ASP A 242 4.07 -16.80 -8.29
N ILE A 243 3.34 -17.55 -7.45
CA ILE A 243 3.88 -18.30 -6.32
C ILE A 243 3.65 -19.78 -6.60
N GLU A 244 4.73 -20.51 -6.84
CA GLU A 244 4.73 -21.98 -6.94
C GLU A 244 5.34 -22.58 -5.66
N PRO A 245 4.51 -23.05 -4.71
CA PRO A 245 5.02 -23.64 -3.47
C PRO A 245 5.60 -25.04 -3.71
N ASP A 246 6.57 -25.44 -2.88
CA ASP A 246 7.23 -26.75 -2.93
C ASP A 246 6.31 -27.88 -2.42
N GLY A 247 5.28 -27.53 -1.66
CA GLY A 247 4.17 -28.42 -1.31
C GLY A 247 3.01 -27.66 -0.69
N VAL A 248 1.81 -28.25 -0.77
CA VAL A 248 0.58 -27.71 -0.17
C VAL A 248 -0.09 -28.83 0.61
N TYR A 249 -0.28 -28.62 1.91
CA TYR A 249 -0.83 -29.61 2.84
C TYR A 249 -2.04 -29.04 3.57
N PHE A 250 -3.10 -29.83 3.62
CA PHE A 250 -4.32 -29.51 4.37
C PHE A 250 -4.33 -30.27 5.68
N THR A 251 -4.31 -29.60 6.84
CA THR A 251 -4.12 -30.26 8.15
C THR A 251 -5.15 -29.88 9.20
N SER A 252 -5.48 -30.83 10.08
CA SER A 252 -6.18 -30.55 11.35
C SER A 252 -5.51 -31.31 12.49
N LEU A 253 -5.22 -30.57 13.57
CA LEU A 253 -4.75 -31.13 14.85
C LEU A 253 -5.89 -31.37 15.83
N LYS A 254 -7.07 -30.77 15.59
CA LYS A 254 -8.26 -30.92 16.42
C LYS A 254 -9.08 -32.14 16.00
N ASP A 255 -9.15 -32.42 14.70
CA ASP A 255 -9.79 -33.61 14.14
C ASP A 255 -8.78 -34.48 13.39
N VAL A 256 -8.12 -35.36 14.13
CA VAL A 256 -7.08 -36.24 13.57
C VAL A 256 -7.64 -37.18 12.50
N ASN A 257 -8.93 -37.55 12.58
CA ASN A 257 -9.59 -38.49 11.68
C ASN A 257 -10.32 -37.80 10.51
N HIS A 258 -10.15 -36.49 10.34
CA HIS A 258 -10.77 -35.77 9.22
C HIS A 258 -10.32 -36.38 7.88
N PRO A 259 -11.24 -36.66 6.93
CA PRO A 259 -10.93 -37.43 5.72
C PRO A 259 -9.86 -36.77 4.84
N GLU A 260 -9.83 -35.45 4.82
CA GLU A 260 -8.87 -34.64 4.05
C GLU A 260 -7.62 -34.26 4.87
N ASN A 261 -7.44 -34.84 6.08
CA ASN A 261 -6.29 -34.50 6.92
C ASN A 261 -4.99 -35.10 6.36
N GLU A 262 -4.16 -34.23 5.80
CA GLU A 262 -2.85 -34.56 5.25
C GLU A 262 -1.73 -34.47 6.27
N TRP A 263 -2.04 -34.34 7.57
CA TRP A 263 -1.05 -34.40 8.64
C TRP A 263 -0.05 -35.57 8.50
N PRO A 264 -0.48 -36.82 8.20
CA PRO A 264 0.46 -37.91 7.97
C PRO A 264 1.37 -37.70 6.76
N LYS A 265 0.87 -37.07 5.68
CA LYS A 265 1.69 -36.77 4.49
C LYS A 265 2.73 -35.70 4.81
N LEU A 266 2.35 -34.67 5.58
CA LEU A 266 3.27 -33.64 6.04
C LEU A 266 4.38 -34.24 6.93
N LEU A 267 4.05 -35.19 7.82
CA LEU A 267 5.05 -35.90 8.63
C LEU A 267 6.02 -36.72 7.77
N VAL A 268 5.54 -37.38 6.70
CA VAL A 268 6.39 -38.10 5.75
C VAL A 268 7.33 -37.13 5.03
N GLU A 269 6.82 -35.97 4.59
CA GLU A 269 7.64 -34.97 3.91
C GLU A 269 8.69 -34.36 4.85
N LEU A 270 8.31 -34.01 6.08
CA LEU A 270 9.27 -33.56 7.10
C LEU A 270 10.32 -34.64 7.38
N GLY A 271 9.91 -35.91 7.48
CA GLY A 271 10.83 -37.04 7.61
C GLY A 271 11.80 -37.17 6.42
N ARG A 272 11.33 -36.93 5.19
CA ARG A 272 12.15 -36.89 3.97
C ARG A 272 13.17 -35.75 4.02
N LEU A 273 12.73 -34.54 4.36
CA LEU A 273 13.62 -33.37 4.52
C LEU A 273 14.70 -33.60 5.56
N PHE A 274 14.33 -34.25 6.68
CA PHE A 274 15.28 -34.58 7.75
C PHE A 274 16.26 -35.68 7.35
N ALA A 275 15.81 -36.71 6.61
CA ALA A 275 16.68 -37.78 6.11
C ALA A 275 17.65 -37.29 5.02
N GLU A 276 17.23 -36.33 4.18
CA GLU A 276 18.03 -35.74 3.10
C GLU A 276 18.80 -34.48 3.53
N LYS A 277 18.83 -34.16 4.83
CA LYS A 277 19.35 -32.87 5.33
C LYS A 277 20.80 -32.59 4.92
N GLU A 278 21.65 -33.63 4.83
CA GLU A 278 23.07 -33.44 4.45
C GLU A 278 23.19 -33.00 2.99
N ASP A 279 22.29 -33.47 2.11
CA ASP A 279 22.25 -33.09 0.70
C ASP A 279 21.60 -31.70 0.48
N LEU A 280 20.69 -31.30 1.37
CA LEU A 280 19.94 -30.03 1.28
C LEU A 280 20.64 -28.84 1.96
N LEU A 281 21.47 -29.10 2.99
CA LEU A 281 22.15 -28.06 3.78
C LEU A 281 23.14 -27.24 2.95
N ILE A 282 23.93 -27.89 2.08
CA ILE A 282 24.94 -27.22 1.25
C ILE A 282 24.28 -26.24 0.26
N PRO A 283 23.29 -26.65 -0.57
CA PRO A 283 22.55 -25.72 -1.42
C PRO A 283 21.89 -24.58 -0.66
N SER A 284 21.35 -24.86 0.54
CA SER A 284 20.72 -23.85 1.38
C SER A 284 21.69 -22.76 1.86
N ILE A 285 22.86 -23.16 2.33
CA ILE A 285 23.90 -22.21 2.75
C ILE A 285 24.42 -21.40 1.55
N MET A 286 24.52 -21.99 0.36
CA MET A 286 24.88 -21.24 -0.84
C MET A 286 23.84 -20.17 -1.17
N ARG A 287 22.54 -20.49 -1.16
CA ARG A 287 21.47 -19.50 -1.37
C ARG A 287 21.53 -18.38 -0.33
N ALA A 288 21.71 -18.73 0.94
CA ALA A 288 21.86 -17.74 2.01
C ALA A 288 23.10 -16.86 1.80
N ALA A 289 24.23 -17.44 1.38
CA ALA A 289 25.44 -16.68 1.06
C ALA A 289 25.26 -15.74 -0.14
N HIS A 290 24.60 -16.18 -1.21
CA HIS A 290 24.24 -15.33 -2.36
C HIS A 290 23.35 -14.17 -1.93
N TYR A 291 22.36 -14.42 -1.07
CA TYR A 291 21.51 -13.38 -0.51
C TYR A 291 22.32 -12.37 0.33
N LEU A 292 23.25 -12.85 1.18
CA LEU A 292 24.13 -11.95 1.94
C LEU A 292 25.06 -11.13 1.03
N ILE A 293 25.48 -11.67 -0.12
CA ILE A 293 26.25 -10.92 -1.12
C ILE A 293 25.41 -9.80 -1.73
N ASP A 294 24.13 -10.05 -2.04
CA ASP A 294 23.19 -9.02 -2.50
C ASP A 294 22.96 -7.95 -1.42
N GLU A 295 22.72 -8.35 -0.17
CA GLU A 295 22.62 -7.40 0.96
C GLU A 295 23.90 -6.59 1.15
N HIS A 296 25.07 -7.19 0.96
CA HIS A 296 26.35 -6.49 1.02
C HIS A 296 26.54 -5.50 -0.15
N GLY A 297 26.07 -5.86 -1.35
CA GLY A 297 26.03 -4.95 -2.49
C GLY A 297 25.24 -3.68 -2.15
N LYS A 298 24.06 -3.84 -1.55
CA LYS A 298 23.23 -2.73 -1.06
C LYS A 298 23.94 -1.91 0.03
N PHE A 299 24.63 -2.56 0.96
CA PHE A 299 25.46 -1.87 1.95
C PHE A 299 26.57 -1.01 1.31
N LEU A 300 27.25 -1.52 0.28
CA LEU A 300 28.28 -0.75 -0.44
C LEU A 300 27.68 0.43 -1.20
N GLU A 301 26.53 0.24 -1.86
CA GLU A 301 25.78 1.33 -2.50
C GLU A 301 25.40 2.42 -1.48
N GLU A 302 24.90 2.02 -0.30
CA GLU A 302 24.60 2.93 0.80
C GLU A 302 25.85 3.64 1.33
N LYS A 303 26.97 2.93 1.49
CA LYS A 303 28.25 3.51 1.93
C LYS A 303 28.78 4.54 0.93
N HIS A 304 28.60 4.29 -0.37
CA HIS A 304 29.00 5.19 -1.44
C HIS A 304 27.99 6.32 -1.70
N SER A 305 26.77 6.24 -1.15
CA SER A 305 25.70 7.24 -1.35
C SER A 305 26.15 8.68 -1.07
N ALA A 306 26.89 8.90 0.01
CA ALA A 306 27.40 10.22 0.40
C ALA A 306 28.39 10.82 -0.63
N ALA A 307 29.13 9.97 -1.35
CA ALA A 307 29.99 10.39 -2.46
C ALA A 307 29.22 10.51 -3.79
N ARG A 308 28.15 9.73 -3.96
CA ARG A 308 27.32 9.65 -5.18
C ARG A 308 26.38 10.86 -5.32
N GLU A 309 25.79 11.31 -4.22
CA GLU A 309 24.78 12.38 -4.19
C GLU A 309 25.23 13.71 -4.82
N PRO A 310 26.40 14.29 -4.45
CA PRO A 310 26.86 15.53 -5.09
C PRO A 310 27.25 15.34 -6.57
N LEU A 311 27.73 14.15 -6.96
CA LEU A 311 28.08 13.85 -8.35
C LEU A 311 26.83 13.66 -9.22
N ALA A 312 25.79 13.03 -8.67
CA ALA A 312 24.50 12.84 -9.34
C ALA A 312 23.76 14.16 -9.53
N GLN A 313 23.85 15.09 -8.57
CA GLN A 313 23.27 16.43 -8.71
C GLN A 313 23.90 17.21 -9.87
N VAL A 314 25.23 17.14 -10.02
CA VAL A 314 25.95 17.77 -11.16
C VAL A 314 25.47 17.21 -12.51
N LEU A 315 25.11 15.92 -12.59
CA LEU A 315 24.55 15.32 -13.80
C LEU A 315 23.07 15.67 -14.01
N ALA A 316 22.28 15.78 -12.93
CA ALA A 316 20.86 16.14 -13.01
C ALA A 316 20.63 17.61 -13.43
N GLU A 317 21.57 18.49 -13.11
CA GLU A 317 21.57 19.89 -13.54
C GLU A 317 22.13 20.09 -14.97
N ALA A 318 22.71 19.04 -15.57
CA ALA A 318 23.28 19.07 -16.91
C ALA A 318 22.25 18.67 -17.98
N ASP A 319 22.44 19.17 -19.21
CA ASP A 319 21.65 18.76 -20.39
C ASP A 319 21.85 17.26 -20.67
N GLU A 320 20.79 16.53 -21.05
CA GLU A 320 20.83 15.11 -21.40
C GLU A 320 21.89 14.80 -22.50
N ASN A 321 22.19 15.77 -23.36
CA ASN A 321 23.17 15.62 -24.45
C ASN A 321 24.59 16.12 -24.10
N ALA A 322 24.85 16.54 -22.86
CA ALA A 322 26.11 17.15 -22.45
C ALA A 322 27.35 16.28 -22.74
N MET A 323 27.23 14.95 -22.58
CA MET A 323 28.32 14.01 -22.85
C MET A 323 28.60 13.82 -24.34
N ALA A 324 27.56 13.72 -25.17
CA ALA A 324 27.71 13.66 -26.62
C ALA A 324 28.34 14.96 -27.16
N ARG A 325 27.94 16.11 -26.59
CA ARG A 325 28.49 17.42 -26.92
C ARG A 325 29.96 17.55 -26.51
N TYR A 326 30.35 17.03 -25.35
CA TYR A 326 31.75 16.99 -24.90
C TYR A 326 32.64 16.19 -25.87
N GLU A 327 32.17 15.03 -26.34
CA GLU A 327 32.91 14.22 -27.32
C GLU A 327 33.02 14.92 -28.68
N GLU A 328 31.93 15.53 -29.16
CA GLU A 328 31.90 16.29 -30.40
C GLU A 328 32.89 17.47 -30.37
N LEU A 329 32.86 18.28 -29.32
CA LEU A 329 33.77 19.43 -29.16
C LEU A 329 35.24 19.00 -29.04
N THR A 330 35.49 17.85 -28.39
CA THR A 330 36.84 17.27 -28.30
C THR A 330 37.35 16.88 -29.69
N GLN A 331 36.52 16.26 -30.52
CA GLN A 331 36.87 15.93 -31.91
C GLN A 331 37.06 17.19 -32.76
N GLN A 332 36.22 18.21 -32.60
CA GLN A 332 36.37 19.48 -33.31
C GLN A 332 37.72 20.14 -32.98
N LEU A 333 38.13 20.16 -31.70
CA LEU A 333 39.41 20.73 -31.28
C LEU A 333 40.61 20.02 -31.92
N VAL A 334 40.56 18.69 -32.06
CA VAL A 334 41.58 17.92 -32.76
C VAL A 334 41.61 18.29 -34.25
N SER A 335 40.45 18.36 -34.89
CA SER A 335 40.35 18.68 -36.33
C SER A 335 40.85 20.08 -36.69
N LEU A 336 40.75 21.05 -35.77
CA LEU A 336 41.25 22.42 -35.99
C LEU A 336 42.78 22.50 -36.01
N ARG A 337 43.47 21.65 -35.24
CA ARG A 337 44.94 21.69 -35.09
C ARG A 337 45.68 20.79 -36.08
N GLN A 338 45.04 19.70 -36.51
CA GLN A 338 45.62 18.67 -37.36
C GLN A 338 46.17 19.16 -38.72
N PRO A 339 45.53 20.10 -39.46
CA PRO A 339 46.03 20.56 -40.76
C PRO A 339 47.42 21.20 -40.73
N ALA A 340 47.73 21.97 -39.68
CA ALA A 340 49.03 22.62 -39.57
C ALA A 340 50.16 21.61 -39.28
N ASP A 341 49.89 20.61 -38.44
CA ASP A 341 50.85 19.56 -38.09
C ASP A 341 51.11 18.62 -39.28
N THR A 342 50.08 18.32 -40.07
CA THR A 342 50.20 17.50 -41.28
C THR A 342 50.94 18.24 -42.40
N LEU A 343 50.65 19.53 -42.63
CA LEU A 343 51.42 20.37 -43.56
C LEU A 343 52.91 20.39 -43.21
N GLU A 344 53.28 20.57 -41.94
CA GLU A 344 54.68 20.61 -41.51
C GLU A 344 55.41 19.30 -41.82
N ALA A 345 54.77 18.17 -41.54
CA ALA A 345 55.33 16.84 -41.77
C ALA A 345 55.46 16.52 -43.27
N GLU A 346 54.48 16.92 -44.09
CA GLU A 346 54.49 16.73 -45.54
C GLU A 346 55.52 17.63 -46.23
N ALA A 347 55.57 18.91 -45.85
CA ALA A 347 56.51 19.88 -46.43
C ALA A 347 57.96 19.43 -46.24
N LYS A 348 58.32 18.99 -45.02
CA LYS A 348 59.64 18.44 -44.70
C LYS A 348 59.98 17.23 -45.58
N ARG A 349 59.03 16.31 -45.75
CA ARG A 349 59.21 15.07 -46.48
C ARG A 349 59.37 15.32 -47.99
N GLU A 350 58.49 16.12 -48.57
CA GLU A 350 58.50 16.43 -50.00
C GLU A 350 59.72 17.26 -50.37
N LEU A 351 60.05 18.30 -49.59
CA LEU A 351 61.24 19.11 -49.82
C LEU A 351 62.52 18.27 -49.75
N HIS A 352 62.64 17.38 -48.77
CA HIS A 352 63.79 16.48 -48.65
C HIS A 352 63.92 15.58 -49.88
N THR A 353 62.84 14.90 -50.27
CA THR A 353 62.80 14.01 -51.43
C THR A 353 63.15 14.75 -52.73
N MET A 354 62.65 15.98 -52.87
CA MET A 354 62.85 16.77 -54.08
C MET A 354 64.29 17.28 -54.21
N LEU A 355 64.88 17.77 -53.11
CA LEU A 355 66.27 18.24 -53.11
C LEU A 355 67.26 17.10 -53.32
N ASP A 356 67.03 15.93 -52.72
CA ASP A 356 67.96 14.80 -52.85
C ASP A 356 68.04 14.31 -54.30
N ASN A 357 66.92 14.33 -55.03
CA ASN A 357 66.83 13.89 -56.42
C ASN A 357 67.20 14.98 -57.46
N ALA A 358 67.45 16.22 -57.06
CA ALA A 358 67.74 17.31 -58.00
C ALA A 358 69.11 17.14 -58.70
N PRO A 359 69.16 17.07 -60.05
CA PRO A 359 70.38 16.85 -60.81
C PRO A 359 71.15 18.16 -61.05
N LEU A 360 71.86 18.67 -60.04
CA LEU A 360 72.62 19.93 -60.14
C LEU A 360 73.92 19.85 -60.96
N MET A 361 74.47 18.64 -61.09
CA MET A 361 75.78 18.41 -61.69
C MET A 361 75.68 17.44 -62.88
N PRO A 362 75.02 17.79 -63.99
CA PRO A 362 75.07 16.99 -65.20
C PRO A 362 76.50 16.95 -65.79
N PHE A 363 76.73 16.10 -66.80
CA PHE A 363 78.06 15.89 -67.37
C PHE A 363 78.74 17.20 -67.81
N THR A 364 78.00 18.12 -68.44
CA THR A 364 78.48 19.43 -68.90
C THR A 364 78.96 20.31 -67.73
N THR A 365 78.19 20.36 -66.65
CA THR A 365 78.51 21.16 -65.45
C THR A 365 79.66 20.53 -64.65
N ARG A 366 79.75 19.19 -64.60
CA ARG A 366 80.91 18.49 -64.01
C ARG A 366 82.20 18.75 -64.79
N GLU A 367 82.09 18.90 -66.11
CA GLU A 367 83.23 19.22 -66.96
C GLU A 367 83.72 20.66 -66.72
N LEU A 368 82.81 21.61 -66.49
CA LEU A 368 83.18 22.96 -66.03
C LEU A 368 83.81 22.94 -64.62
N ALA A 369 83.30 22.12 -63.71
CA ALA A 369 83.91 21.91 -62.38
C ALA A 369 85.34 21.37 -62.50
N ARG A 370 85.57 20.40 -63.39
CA ARG A 370 86.91 19.86 -63.69
C ARG A 370 87.84 20.97 -64.21
N GLN A 371 87.39 21.75 -65.19
CA GLN A 371 88.18 22.86 -65.74
C GLN A 371 88.50 23.93 -64.70
N PHE A 372 87.56 24.22 -63.79
CA PHE A 372 87.76 25.11 -62.67
C PHE A 372 88.80 24.56 -61.69
N LEU A 373 88.69 23.29 -61.28
CA LEU A 373 89.64 22.66 -60.35
C LEU A 373 91.06 22.57 -60.94
N GLU A 374 91.19 22.27 -62.23
CA GLU A 374 92.47 22.34 -62.96
C GLU A 374 93.11 23.72 -62.87
N SER A 375 92.29 24.77 -63.00
CA SER A 375 92.77 26.15 -62.90
C SER A 375 93.38 26.47 -61.54
N ARG A 376 92.98 25.75 -60.48
CA ARG A 376 93.41 25.96 -59.09
C ARG A 376 94.69 25.24 -58.70
N GLN A 377 95.29 24.43 -59.58
CA GLN A 377 96.58 23.79 -59.30
C GLN A 377 97.73 24.80 -59.19
N SER A 378 98.72 24.50 -58.35
CA SER A 378 99.90 25.35 -58.12
C SER A 378 100.80 25.53 -59.35
N ASN A 379 100.73 24.59 -60.30
CA ASN A 379 101.48 24.57 -61.56
C ASN A 379 100.69 25.15 -62.77
N PHE A 380 99.44 25.57 -62.61
CA PHE A 380 98.60 26.08 -63.71
C PHE A 380 99.05 27.48 -64.17
N LYS A 381 99.40 27.64 -65.46
CA LYS A 381 99.81 28.92 -66.09
C LYS A 381 99.32 28.99 -67.54
N VAL A 382 98.87 30.17 -67.97
CA VAL A 382 98.34 30.39 -69.33
C VAL A 382 99.11 31.53 -70.02
N GLY A 383 99.83 31.21 -71.10
CA GLY A 383 100.58 32.15 -71.96
C GLY A 383 102.11 32.02 -71.91
N PHE A 384 102.80 32.39 -73.00
CA PHE A 384 104.28 32.41 -73.11
C PHE A 384 104.89 33.73 -72.61
N LEU A 385 106.02 33.62 -71.89
CA LEU A 385 106.98 34.62 -71.38
C LEU A 385 106.54 36.11 -71.37
N PHE A 386 106.49 36.69 -70.16
CA PHE A 386 106.32 38.12 -69.77
C PHE A 386 104.90 38.72 -69.61
N ALA A 387 103.80 37.97 -69.86
CA ALA A 387 102.42 38.37 -69.46
C ALA A 387 101.64 37.30 -68.66
N ALA A 388 102.33 36.24 -68.20
CA ALA A 388 101.72 35.03 -67.66
C ALA A 388 100.89 35.24 -66.37
N GLY A 389 101.19 36.25 -65.54
CA GLY A 389 100.46 36.49 -64.29
C GLY A 389 99.03 37.01 -64.49
N LYS A 390 98.83 37.98 -65.39
CA LYS A 390 97.52 38.62 -65.62
C LYS A 390 96.56 37.72 -66.39
N LYS A 391 97.03 37.08 -67.47
CA LYS A 391 96.22 36.14 -68.26
C LYS A 391 95.83 34.87 -67.50
N THR A 392 96.69 34.37 -66.60
CA THR A 392 96.35 33.23 -65.75
C THR A 392 95.26 33.58 -64.73
N LYS A 393 95.25 34.81 -64.20
CA LYS A 393 94.19 35.29 -63.31
C LYS A 393 92.86 35.47 -64.07
N GLU A 394 92.89 36.11 -65.24
CA GLU A 394 91.69 36.29 -66.08
C GLU A 394 91.07 34.94 -66.50
N GLU A 395 91.87 33.93 -66.87
CA GLU A 395 91.36 32.59 -67.20
C GLU A 395 90.82 31.85 -65.97
N ARG A 396 91.45 32.03 -64.80
CA ARG A 396 90.95 31.49 -63.52
C ARG A 396 89.61 32.09 -63.11
N ASP A 397 89.45 33.39 -63.28
CA ASP A 397 88.22 34.12 -62.97
C ASP A 397 87.13 33.78 -63.99
N LYS A 398 87.47 33.64 -65.27
CA LYS A 398 86.55 33.19 -66.32
C LYS A 398 86.00 31.79 -66.07
N ARG A 399 86.85 30.80 -65.76
CA ARG A 399 86.39 29.42 -65.50
C ARG A 399 85.53 29.32 -64.23
N LEU A 400 85.81 30.12 -63.22
CA LEU A 400 84.96 30.25 -62.04
C LEU A 400 83.59 30.85 -62.41
N HIS A 401 83.58 31.91 -63.22
CA HIS A 401 82.35 32.55 -63.68
C HIS A 401 81.50 31.62 -64.55
N ASP A 402 82.11 30.95 -65.54
CA ASP A 402 81.40 30.02 -66.43
C ASP A 402 80.79 28.84 -65.63
N PHE A 403 81.53 28.29 -64.66
CA PHE A 403 81.01 27.24 -63.77
C PHE A 403 79.92 27.75 -62.83
N TYR A 404 80.06 28.98 -62.33
CA TYR A 404 79.08 29.62 -61.46
C TYR A 404 77.76 29.91 -62.16
N GLU A 405 77.79 30.49 -63.37
CA GLU A 405 76.57 30.82 -64.12
C GLU A 405 75.80 29.55 -64.51
N GLU A 406 76.50 28.50 -64.97
CA GLU A 406 75.89 27.20 -65.25
C GLU A 406 75.25 26.56 -64.01
N LEU A 407 75.95 26.61 -62.86
CA LEU A 407 75.41 26.10 -61.59
C LEU A 407 74.20 26.89 -61.11
N LYS A 408 74.22 28.21 -61.27
CA LYS A 408 73.12 29.10 -60.91
C LYS A 408 71.88 28.83 -61.77
N GLU A 409 72.06 28.65 -63.07
CA GLU A 409 70.98 28.28 -63.99
C GLU A 409 70.40 26.90 -63.67
N ASN A 410 71.26 25.90 -63.45
CA ASN A 410 70.82 24.55 -63.08
C ASN A 410 70.11 24.53 -61.71
N ALA A 411 70.58 25.30 -60.73
CA ALA A 411 69.92 25.43 -59.44
C ALA A 411 68.55 26.10 -59.54
N ALA A 412 68.43 27.18 -60.33
CA ALA A 412 67.14 27.84 -60.55
C ALA A 412 66.13 26.92 -61.27
N THR A 413 66.58 26.17 -62.26
CA THR A 413 65.73 25.31 -63.09
C THR A 413 65.33 24.01 -62.39
N HIS A 414 66.31 23.29 -61.83
CA HIS A 414 66.09 21.96 -61.26
C HIS A 414 65.67 21.97 -59.78
N ILE A 415 65.85 23.08 -59.07
CA ILE A 415 65.41 23.23 -57.68
C ILE A 415 64.44 24.40 -57.53
N GLY A 416 64.85 25.61 -57.92
CA GLY A 416 64.11 26.83 -57.62
C GLY A 416 62.65 26.82 -58.06
N TRP A 417 62.37 26.44 -59.31
CA TRP A 417 60.99 26.37 -59.82
C TRP A 417 60.13 25.33 -59.07
N HIS A 418 60.68 24.14 -58.85
CA HIS A 418 59.96 23.06 -58.18
C HIS A 418 59.71 23.35 -56.69
N VAL A 419 60.64 24.02 -56.00
CA VAL A 419 60.49 24.41 -54.59
C VAL A 419 59.40 25.46 -54.49
N LYS A 420 59.40 26.44 -55.40
CA LYS A 420 58.38 27.48 -55.47
C LYS A 420 56.98 26.90 -55.70
N GLU A 421 56.85 25.91 -56.58
CA GLU A 421 55.57 25.24 -56.84
C GLU A 421 55.11 24.39 -55.64
N LEU A 422 56.05 23.73 -54.93
CA LEU A 422 55.78 23.02 -53.68
C LEU A 422 55.25 23.97 -52.59
N LEU A 423 55.94 25.09 -52.36
CA LEU A 423 55.57 26.11 -51.38
C LEU A 423 54.22 26.78 -51.68
N ARG A 424 53.78 26.74 -52.95
CA ARG A 424 52.47 27.23 -53.37
C ARG A 424 51.37 26.18 -53.14
N LYS A 425 51.53 24.98 -53.71
CA LYS A 425 50.49 23.93 -53.73
C LYS A 425 50.22 23.31 -52.37
N LEU A 426 51.26 23.09 -51.58
CA LEU A 426 51.13 22.29 -50.37
C LEU A 426 50.33 23.04 -49.28
N PRO A 427 50.59 24.33 -48.99
CA PRO A 427 49.76 25.09 -48.06
C PRO A 427 48.31 25.28 -48.55
N GLU A 428 48.10 25.50 -49.87
CA GLU A 428 46.76 25.57 -50.48
C GLU A 428 45.97 24.26 -50.26
N ALA A 429 46.60 23.10 -50.43
CA ALA A 429 45.98 21.79 -50.25
C ALA A 429 45.54 21.52 -48.80
N HIS A 430 46.19 22.16 -47.83
CA HIS A 430 45.85 22.11 -46.40
C HIS A 430 44.97 23.28 -45.93
N GLY A 431 44.40 24.03 -46.88
CA GLY A 431 43.42 25.09 -46.60
C GLY A 431 44.01 26.44 -46.21
N TYR A 432 45.31 26.68 -46.46
CA TYR A 432 45.96 27.96 -46.21
C TYR A 432 46.18 28.74 -47.51
N ASP A 433 45.36 29.78 -47.69
CA ASP A 433 45.38 30.68 -48.85
C ASP A 433 45.48 32.14 -48.35
N ASP A 434 46.71 32.55 -48.02
CA ASP A 434 47.00 33.91 -47.55
C ASP A 434 47.74 34.74 -48.61
N SER A 435 47.24 35.96 -48.82
CA SER A 435 47.74 36.86 -49.86
C SER A 435 49.17 37.36 -49.63
N GLU A 436 49.61 37.49 -48.38
CA GLU A 436 50.99 37.87 -48.05
C GLU A 436 51.92 36.68 -48.24
N PHE A 437 51.50 35.48 -47.83
CA PHE A 437 52.26 34.26 -48.09
C PHE A 437 52.44 34.00 -49.60
N GLN A 438 51.41 34.17 -50.41
CA GLN A 438 51.54 34.03 -51.87
C GLN A 438 52.55 35.00 -52.47
N LYS A 439 52.63 36.25 -51.97
CA LYS A 439 53.67 37.20 -52.40
C LYS A 439 55.07 36.69 -52.02
N ARG A 440 55.26 36.20 -50.80
CA ARG A 440 56.55 35.64 -50.34
C ARG A 440 56.98 34.45 -51.19
N VAL A 441 56.05 33.55 -51.53
CA VAL A 441 56.31 32.44 -52.46
C VAL A 441 56.64 32.95 -53.87
N MET A 442 55.94 33.96 -54.39
CA MET A 442 56.22 34.55 -55.70
C MET A 442 57.59 35.23 -55.79
N GLU A 443 58.09 35.79 -54.70
CA GLU A 443 59.41 36.43 -54.62
C GLU A 443 60.52 35.44 -54.24
N PHE A 444 60.17 34.18 -53.93
CA PHE A 444 61.12 33.15 -53.53
C PHE A 444 62.23 32.98 -54.57
N SER A 445 63.45 33.26 -54.15
CA SER A 445 64.67 33.06 -54.91
C SER A 445 65.82 32.81 -53.95
N VAL A 446 66.75 31.93 -54.34
CA VAL A 446 67.95 31.64 -53.55
C VAL A 446 69.15 32.03 -54.38
N SER A 447 69.89 33.03 -53.89
CA SER A 447 71.15 33.47 -54.48
C SER A 447 72.33 32.95 -53.68
N PHE A 448 73.35 32.46 -54.36
CA PHE A 448 74.68 32.19 -53.82
C PHE A 448 75.72 32.86 -54.72
N GLY A 449 76.89 33.21 -54.19
CA GLY A 449 77.97 33.79 -54.98
C GLY A 449 79.06 32.77 -55.37
N PRO A 450 80.00 33.17 -56.24
CA PRO A 450 81.10 32.31 -56.69
C PRO A 450 81.99 31.80 -55.55
N GLU A 451 82.04 32.49 -54.41
CA GLU A 451 82.76 32.07 -53.22
C GLU A 451 82.31 30.71 -52.66
N LEU A 452 81.06 30.28 -52.90
CA LEU A 452 80.59 28.96 -52.49
C LEU A 452 81.35 27.84 -53.21
N ILE A 453 81.65 28.06 -54.49
CA ILE A 453 82.42 27.15 -55.35
C ILE A 453 83.88 27.12 -54.89
N GLU A 454 84.47 28.29 -54.60
CA GLU A 454 85.85 28.38 -54.16
C GLU A 454 86.08 27.75 -52.78
N ASN A 455 85.18 27.99 -51.82
CA ASN A 455 85.29 27.49 -50.45
C ASN A 455 85.13 25.96 -50.36
N ALA A 456 84.50 25.33 -51.35
CA ALA A 456 84.38 23.87 -51.41
C ALA A 456 85.70 23.16 -51.82
N VAL A 457 86.71 23.90 -52.28
CA VAL A 457 88.00 23.32 -52.72
C VAL A 457 88.87 22.93 -51.53
N LYS A 458 89.19 21.64 -51.40
CA LYS A 458 90.08 21.09 -50.37
C LYS A 458 91.52 20.91 -50.91
N PRO A 459 92.58 21.22 -50.13
CA PRO A 459 93.98 21.07 -50.59
C PRO A 459 94.36 19.60 -50.83
N GLY A 460 94.83 19.24 -52.03
CA GLY A 460 95.15 17.86 -52.42
C GLY A 460 95.32 17.66 -53.94
N ALA A 461 95.25 16.41 -54.43
CA ALA A 461 95.33 16.09 -55.87
C ALA A 461 94.03 16.48 -56.63
N LEU A 462 93.89 17.78 -56.94
CA LEU A 462 92.69 18.46 -57.48
C LEU A 462 92.13 17.93 -58.83
N THR A 463 92.75 16.92 -59.45
CA THR A 463 92.39 16.42 -60.79
C THR A 463 92.13 14.92 -60.86
N SER A 464 92.08 14.20 -59.72
CA SER A 464 91.63 12.81 -59.75
C SER A 464 90.12 12.76 -60.06
N GLY A 465 89.70 11.78 -60.87
CA GLY A 465 88.27 11.61 -61.20
C GLY A 465 87.38 11.45 -59.96
N GLU A 466 87.91 10.80 -58.92
CA GLU A 466 87.24 10.62 -57.62
C GLU A 466 87.10 11.95 -56.85
N TYR A 467 88.11 12.82 -56.89
CA TYR A 467 88.05 14.13 -56.25
C TYR A 467 87.04 15.04 -56.94
N ILE A 468 86.97 15.04 -58.28
CA ILE A 468 85.99 15.85 -59.04
C ILE A 468 84.56 15.46 -58.67
N LEU A 469 84.28 14.15 -58.53
CA LEU A 469 82.97 13.66 -58.09
C LEU A 469 82.65 14.09 -56.64
N THR A 470 83.62 13.99 -55.74
CA THR A 470 83.46 14.40 -54.34
C THR A 470 83.22 15.90 -54.22
N TYR A 471 84.01 16.72 -54.91
CA TYR A 471 83.84 18.17 -54.96
C TYR A 471 82.49 18.58 -55.60
N SER A 472 82.11 17.93 -56.70
CA SER A 472 80.82 18.17 -57.35
C SER A 472 79.66 17.86 -56.40
N LYS A 473 79.79 16.80 -55.59
CA LYS A 473 78.83 16.46 -54.55
C LYS A 473 78.80 17.53 -53.45
N ASP A 474 79.96 17.93 -52.92
CA ASP A 474 80.06 18.94 -51.87
C ASP A 474 79.43 20.29 -52.29
N VAL A 475 79.65 20.74 -53.54
CA VAL A 475 79.03 21.96 -54.09
C VAL A 475 77.52 21.80 -54.27
N SER A 476 77.08 20.66 -54.83
CA SER A 476 75.66 20.33 -54.97
C SER A 476 74.95 20.31 -53.61
N ASP A 477 75.55 19.68 -52.60
CA ASP A 477 74.99 19.57 -51.26
C ASP A 477 74.93 20.94 -50.56
N ALA A 478 75.93 21.81 -50.76
CA ALA A 478 75.92 23.18 -50.27
C ALA A 478 74.78 24.01 -50.87
N ILE A 479 74.53 23.91 -52.18
CA ILE A 479 73.41 24.59 -52.85
C ILE A 479 72.08 24.03 -52.37
N LYS A 480 71.93 22.69 -52.31
CA LYS A 480 70.72 22.04 -51.77
C LYS A 480 70.43 22.49 -50.34
N GLN A 481 71.46 22.67 -49.52
CA GLN A 481 71.30 23.13 -48.14
C GLN A 481 70.81 24.58 -48.04
N LEU A 482 71.22 25.46 -48.94
CA LEU A 482 70.70 26.84 -49.01
C LEU A 482 69.22 26.84 -49.38
N TYR A 483 68.83 26.07 -50.41
CA TYR A 483 67.42 25.92 -50.79
C TYR A 483 66.58 25.26 -49.70
N ARG A 484 67.14 24.28 -48.99
CA ARG A 484 66.47 23.62 -47.85
C ARG A 484 66.12 24.63 -46.76
N ARG A 485 67.09 25.47 -46.35
CA ARG A 485 66.87 26.49 -45.32
C ARG A 485 65.86 27.54 -45.79
N ALA A 486 66.04 28.08 -46.99
CA ALA A 486 65.14 29.10 -47.51
C ALA A 486 63.70 28.59 -47.65
N ALA A 487 63.49 27.37 -48.17
CA ALA A 487 62.17 26.78 -48.29
C ALA A 487 61.55 26.44 -46.93
N GLN A 488 62.39 26.03 -45.97
CA GLN A 488 61.99 25.77 -44.60
C GLN A 488 61.43 27.01 -43.92
N ASP A 489 62.12 28.15 -44.04
CA ASP A 489 61.63 29.41 -43.47
C ASP A 489 60.25 29.79 -44.02
N GLU A 490 59.98 29.49 -45.30
CA GLU A 490 58.72 29.80 -45.96
C GLU A 490 57.57 28.86 -45.53
N TYR A 491 57.74 27.53 -45.57
CA TYR A 491 56.64 26.66 -45.11
C TYR A 491 56.42 26.76 -43.60
N GLU A 492 57.46 27.03 -42.80
CA GLU A 492 57.31 27.25 -41.35
C GLU A 492 56.55 28.53 -41.03
N TYR A 493 56.64 29.55 -41.90
CA TYR A 493 55.79 30.73 -41.81
C TYR A 493 54.31 30.37 -42.01
N ALA A 494 53.97 29.61 -43.06
CA ALA A 494 52.60 29.16 -43.30
C ALA A 494 52.06 28.30 -42.15
N VAL A 495 52.83 27.32 -41.67
CA VAL A 495 52.46 26.47 -40.53
C VAL A 495 52.20 27.31 -39.27
N ARG A 496 53.02 28.34 -39.01
CA ARG A 496 52.88 29.20 -37.84
C ARG A 496 51.59 30.02 -37.89
N GLU A 497 51.28 30.62 -39.03
CA GLU A 497 50.05 31.40 -39.18
C GLU A 497 48.80 30.50 -39.16
N MET A 498 48.86 29.30 -39.73
CA MET A 498 47.79 28.29 -39.60
C MET A 498 47.56 27.89 -38.12
N ARG A 499 48.63 27.61 -37.36
CA ARG A 499 48.52 27.31 -35.92
C ARG A 499 47.88 28.47 -35.15
N LYS A 500 48.21 29.71 -35.51
CA LYS A 500 47.61 30.91 -34.90
C LYS A 500 46.12 31.04 -35.21
N GLN A 501 45.69 30.79 -36.45
CA GLN A 501 44.28 30.78 -36.84
C GLN A 501 43.50 29.63 -36.15
N ALA A 502 44.12 28.46 -36.06
CA ALA A 502 43.56 27.31 -35.35
C ALA A 502 43.39 27.60 -33.85
N GLU A 503 44.36 28.27 -33.21
CA GLU A 503 44.29 28.59 -31.78
C GLU A 503 43.20 29.61 -31.47
N VAL A 504 43.02 30.63 -32.32
CA VAL A 504 41.92 31.59 -32.18
C VAL A 504 40.55 30.88 -32.28
N SER A 505 40.42 29.94 -33.22
CA SER A 505 39.19 29.15 -33.39
C SER A 505 38.98 28.15 -32.24
N ALA A 506 40.07 27.59 -31.69
CA ALA A 506 40.03 26.64 -30.59
C ALA A 506 39.65 27.27 -29.24
N GLN A 507 39.88 28.57 -29.04
CA GLN A 507 39.53 29.27 -27.79
C GLN A 507 38.03 29.16 -27.45
N GLY A 508 37.15 29.29 -28.45
CA GLY A 508 35.70 29.15 -28.26
C GLY A 508 35.31 27.71 -27.85
N VAL A 509 35.86 26.72 -28.55
CA VAL A 509 35.63 25.29 -28.27
C VAL A 509 36.19 24.89 -26.90
N GLN A 510 37.36 25.42 -26.51
CA GLN A 510 37.97 25.17 -25.19
C GLN A 510 37.16 25.77 -24.04
N ALA A 511 36.60 26.98 -24.23
CA ALA A 511 35.74 27.59 -23.23
C ALA A 511 34.47 26.76 -22.99
N GLU A 512 33.84 26.25 -24.06
CA GLU A 512 32.67 25.36 -23.98
C GLU A 512 33.04 24.02 -23.32
N LEU A 513 34.16 23.39 -23.71
CA LEU A 513 34.69 22.18 -23.05
C LEU A 513 34.97 22.38 -21.55
N ALA A 514 35.44 23.56 -21.15
CA ALA A 514 35.69 23.88 -19.74
C ALA A 514 34.40 23.94 -18.92
N THR A 515 33.28 24.39 -19.52
CA THR A 515 31.97 24.37 -18.85
C THR A 515 31.42 22.95 -18.65
N LEU A 516 31.75 22.02 -19.55
CA LEU A 516 31.30 20.63 -19.51
C LEU A 516 32.27 19.70 -18.74
N ALA A 517 33.46 20.18 -18.36
CA ALA A 517 34.45 19.38 -17.65
C ALA A 517 33.96 18.82 -16.29
N PRO A 518 33.24 19.58 -15.44
CA PRO A 518 32.70 19.05 -14.19
C PRO A 518 31.70 17.90 -14.39
N VAL A 519 30.89 17.98 -15.46
CA VAL A 519 29.91 16.93 -15.85
C VAL A 519 30.66 15.65 -16.24
N LYS A 520 31.71 15.76 -17.07
CA LYS A 520 32.56 14.63 -17.46
C LYS A 520 33.28 14.00 -16.27
N GLU A 521 33.76 14.82 -15.34
CA GLU A 521 34.40 14.35 -14.12
C GLU A 521 33.43 13.60 -13.20
N ALA A 522 32.22 14.15 -13.02
CA ALA A 522 31.16 13.50 -12.24
C ALA A 522 30.74 12.16 -12.86
N TYR A 523 30.54 12.11 -14.18
CA TYR A 523 30.24 10.88 -14.92
C TYR A 523 31.33 9.81 -14.71
N ASN A 524 32.60 10.18 -14.86
CA ASN A 524 33.70 9.24 -14.69
C ASN A 524 33.81 8.71 -13.25
N LYS A 525 33.66 9.58 -12.23
CA LYS A 525 33.70 9.17 -10.82
C LYS A 525 32.55 8.24 -10.45
N LEU A 526 31.34 8.52 -10.95
CA LEU A 526 30.19 7.63 -10.76
C LEU A 526 30.40 6.28 -11.45
N ALA A 527 30.97 6.26 -12.66
CA ALA A 527 31.30 5.03 -13.34
C ALA A 527 32.37 4.20 -12.60
N VAL A 528 33.33 4.87 -11.94
CA VAL A 528 34.32 4.19 -11.08
C VAL A 528 33.66 3.57 -9.86
N LEU A 529 32.79 4.30 -9.13
CA LEU A 529 32.07 3.76 -7.97
C LEU A 529 31.18 2.57 -8.36
N ALA A 530 30.40 2.69 -9.42
CA ALA A 530 29.56 1.59 -9.93
C ALA A 530 30.39 0.37 -10.35
N ARG A 531 31.58 0.60 -10.93
CA ARG A 531 32.51 -0.47 -11.28
C ARG A 531 33.09 -1.14 -10.05
N GLU A 532 33.45 -0.39 -9.00
CA GLU A 532 33.94 -0.94 -7.73
C GLU A 532 32.88 -1.83 -7.06
N GLU A 533 31.62 -1.39 -7.03
CA GLU A 533 30.47 -2.15 -6.54
C GLU A 533 30.28 -3.46 -7.33
N THR A 534 30.21 -3.35 -8.66
CA THR A 534 30.01 -4.51 -9.54
C THR A 534 31.18 -5.51 -9.46
N VAL A 535 32.42 -5.02 -9.40
CA VAL A 535 33.61 -5.85 -9.26
C VAL A 535 33.63 -6.53 -7.89
N SER A 536 33.22 -5.85 -6.82
CA SER A 536 33.12 -6.43 -5.48
C SER A 536 32.09 -7.56 -5.45
N ALA A 537 30.87 -7.32 -5.93
CA ALA A 537 29.80 -8.32 -6.00
C ALA A 537 30.22 -9.52 -6.86
N THR A 538 30.77 -9.28 -8.06
CA THR A 538 31.24 -10.35 -8.96
C THR A 538 32.36 -11.17 -8.30
N ARG A 539 33.29 -10.51 -7.59
CA ARG A 539 34.38 -11.19 -6.87
C ARG A 539 33.83 -12.08 -5.77
N LEU A 540 32.90 -11.58 -4.96
CA LEU A 540 32.28 -12.34 -3.86
C LEU A 540 31.46 -13.52 -4.39
N MET A 541 30.71 -13.33 -5.48
CA MET A 541 29.99 -14.41 -6.16
C MET A 541 30.96 -15.49 -6.67
N THR A 542 32.06 -15.07 -7.31
CA THR A 542 33.13 -15.97 -7.76
C THR A 542 33.76 -16.74 -6.60
N MET A 543 33.95 -16.10 -5.43
CA MET A 543 34.51 -16.76 -4.23
C MET A 543 33.59 -17.88 -3.72
N ILE A 544 32.26 -17.65 -3.72
CA ILE A 544 31.29 -18.66 -3.27
C ILE A 544 31.11 -19.78 -4.31
N ASP A 545 31.02 -19.45 -5.60
CA ASP A 545 30.70 -20.43 -6.65
C ASP A 545 31.95 -21.17 -7.15
N HIS A 546 33.04 -20.45 -7.44
CA HIS A 546 34.26 -20.97 -8.04
C HIS A 546 35.40 -21.20 -7.05
N GLY A 547 35.28 -20.70 -5.82
CA GLY A 547 36.15 -21.03 -4.69
C GLY A 547 37.24 -20.03 -4.35
N VAL A 548 37.97 -20.34 -3.29
CA VAL A 548 39.03 -19.49 -2.71
C VAL A 548 40.41 -20.17 -2.80
N PRO A 549 41.52 -19.41 -2.86
CA PRO A 549 42.86 -19.99 -2.94
C PRO A 549 43.13 -20.98 -1.79
N ASN A 550 43.73 -22.13 -2.12
CA ASN A 550 44.11 -23.22 -1.19
C ASN A 550 42.94 -23.97 -0.51
N GLU A 551 41.70 -23.84 -0.98
CA GLU A 551 40.54 -24.52 -0.37
C GLU A 551 40.63 -26.06 -0.38
N GLU A 552 41.33 -26.65 -1.36
CA GLU A 552 41.56 -28.10 -1.44
C GLU A 552 42.38 -28.66 -0.28
N SER A 553 43.16 -27.80 0.39
CA SER A 553 43.99 -28.14 1.55
C SER A 553 43.30 -27.86 2.90
N ALA A 554 42.01 -27.51 2.90
CA ALA A 554 41.27 -27.20 4.11
C ALA A 554 41.30 -28.39 5.10
N PRO A 555 41.70 -28.16 6.37
CA PRO A 555 41.67 -29.21 7.38
C PRO A 555 40.23 -29.72 7.56
N PRO A 556 40.03 -30.99 7.93
CA PRO A 556 38.71 -31.47 8.31
C PRO A 556 38.17 -30.62 9.47
N LEU A 557 36.88 -30.27 9.41
CA LEU A 557 36.24 -29.57 10.51
C LEU A 557 36.36 -30.42 11.79
N PRO A 558 36.73 -29.83 12.95
CA PRO A 558 36.80 -30.57 14.20
C PRO A 558 35.44 -31.23 14.50
N GLY A 559 35.44 -32.44 15.04
CA GLY A 559 34.20 -33.10 15.46
C GLY A 559 33.53 -32.26 16.55
N TYR A 560 32.31 -31.77 16.29
CA TYR A 560 31.56 -31.02 17.29
C TYR A 560 31.25 -31.92 18.48
N THR A 561 31.81 -31.60 19.65
CA THR A 561 31.41 -32.17 20.94
C THR A 561 30.60 -31.13 21.69
N GLU A 562 29.34 -31.45 22.02
CA GLU A 562 28.50 -30.59 22.85
C GLU A 562 29.25 -30.21 24.14
N PRO A 563 29.35 -28.91 24.49
CA PRO A 563 29.89 -28.51 25.77
C PRO A 563 28.99 -29.05 26.88
N ALA A 564 29.59 -29.75 27.85
CA ALA A 564 28.89 -30.17 29.05
C ALA A 564 28.43 -28.92 29.80
N ALA A 565 27.13 -28.80 30.05
CA ALA A 565 26.54 -27.70 30.82
C ALA A 565 27.29 -27.51 32.14
N GLU A 566 28.07 -26.43 32.25
CA GLU A 566 28.61 -25.99 33.52
C GLU A 566 27.44 -25.51 34.37
N LYS A 567 27.34 -26.07 35.58
CA LYS A 567 26.40 -25.58 36.59
C LYS A 567 26.78 -24.15 36.95
N VAL A 568 26.04 -23.18 36.43
CA VAL A 568 26.02 -21.83 37.00
C VAL A 568 25.26 -21.91 38.32
N GLU A 569 25.94 -21.62 39.42
CA GLU A 569 25.32 -21.44 40.73
C GLU A 569 24.30 -20.29 40.66
N ASN A 570 23.11 -20.56 41.20
CA ASN A 570 21.97 -19.66 41.32
C ASN A 570 22.37 -18.18 41.50
N ALA A 571 22.25 -17.38 40.44
CA ALA A 571 22.22 -15.94 40.56
C ALA A 571 20.89 -15.55 41.23
N SER A 572 20.97 -15.17 42.51
CA SER A 572 19.88 -14.51 43.23
C SER A 572 19.39 -13.29 42.46
N LEU A 573 18.11 -13.29 42.11
CA LEU A 573 17.39 -12.17 41.49
C LEU A 573 17.59 -10.86 42.30
N PRO A 574 17.77 -9.71 41.63
CA PRO A 574 17.54 -8.42 42.26
C PRO A 574 16.09 -8.37 42.73
N ALA A 575 15.89 -8.02 43.99
CA ALA A 575 14.55 -7.82 44.55
C ALA A 575 13.79 -6.78 43.72
N ALA A 576 12.82 -7.23 42.94
CA ALA A 576 11.85 -6.37 42.29
C ALA A 576 11.18 -5.52 43.37
N ALA A 577 11.32 -4.20 43.22
CA ALA A 577 10.66 -3.23 44.06
C ALA A 577 9.16 -3.55 44.13
N SER A 578 8.65 -3.55 45.36
CA SER A 578 7.23 -3.64 45.68
C SER A 578 6.47 -2.49 45.02
N GLY A 579 6.08 -2.67 43.76
CA GLY A 579 5.04 -1.90 43.11
C GLY A 579 3.72 -2.24 43.80
N GLU A 580 3.08 -1.22 44.34
CA GLU A 580 1.82 -1.30 45.06
C GLU A 580 0.81 -2.17 44.32
N ARG A 581 0.26 -3.16 45.03
CA ARG A 581 -1.03 -3.74 44.67
C ARG A 581 -2.04 -2.60 44.66
N VAL A 582 -2.30 -2.04 43.49
CA VAL A 582 -3.56 -1.37 43.23
C VAL A 582 -4.61 -2.48 43.26
N THR A 583 -5.18 -2.66 44.44
CA THR A 583 -6.41 -3.41 44.64
C THR A 583 -7.50 -2.62 43.92
N LEU A 584 -7.61 -2.77 42.60
CA LEU A 584 -8.79 -2.36 41.88
C LEU A 584 -9.91 -3.24 42.41
N GLN A 585 -10.71 -2.65 43.30
CA GLN A 585 -12.06 -3.10 43.57
C GLN A 585 -12.72 -3.27 42.21
N THR A 586 -12.86 -4.51 41.76
CA THR A 586 -13.96 -4.90 40.89
C THR A 586 -15.22 -4.54 41.67
N GLN A 587 -15.70 -3.31 41.48
CA GLN A 587 -17.12 -3.06 41.56
C GLN A 587 -17.72 -3.92 40.46
N ALA A 588 -18.03 -5.17 40.85
CA ALA A 588 -19.15 -5.88 40.29
C ALA A 588 -20.28 -4.86 40.26
N SER A 589 -20.58 -4.38 39.06
CA SER A 589 -21.80 -3.65 38.80
C SER A 589 -22.92 -4.67 38.89
N THR A 590 -23.18 -5.16 40.10
CA THR A 590 -24.51 -5.60 40.50
C THR A 590 -25.36 -4.35 40.56
N SER A 591 -25.69 -3.79 39.40
CA SER A 591 -26.96 -3.09 39.26
C SER A 591 -28.01 -4.14 39.58
N GLY A 592 -28.73 -3.94 40.67
CA GLY A 592 -29.64 -4.92 41.23
C GLY A 592 -30.50 -5.56 40.16
N MET A 593 -30.31 -6.86 39.97
CA MET A 593 -31.40 -7.73 39.57
C MET A 593 -32.45 -7.62 40.67
N ALA A 594 -33.43 -6.73 40.48
CA ALA A 594 -34.76 -7.08 40.93
C ALA A 594 -35.05 -8.48 40.35
N PRO A 595 -35.59 -9.43 41.13
CA PRO A 595 -36.08 -10.65 40.55
C PRO A 595 -37.23 -10.23 39.64
N SER A 596 -36.98 -10.10 38.33
CA SER A 596 -38.05 -10.12 37.36
C SER A 596 -38.58 -11.55 37.38
N SER A 597 -39.50 -11.76 38.31
CA SER A 597 -40.50 -12.82 38.25
C SER A 597 -40.95 -12.94 36.79
N SER A 598 -40.73 -14.12 36.21
CA SER A 598 -41.43 -14.63 35.02
C SER A 598 -42.05 -13.53 34.14
N ALA A 599 -41.25 -12.93 33.26
CA ALA A 599 -41.81 -12.17 32.14
C ALA A 599 -42.49 -13.19 31.21
N ILE A 600 -43.72 -13.51 31.56
CA ILE A 600 -44.73 -14.07 30.66
C ILE A 600 -44.71 -13.22 29.40
N GLN A 601 -44.69 -13.88 28.24
CA GLN A 601 -44.88 -13.32 26.90
C GLN A 601 -45.86 -12.13 26.92
N LYS A 602 -45.35 -10.89 26.95
CA LYS A 602 -46.18 -9.72 26.63
C LYS A 602 -46.39 -9.72 25.12
N ASP A 603 -47.65 -9.77 24.70
CA ASP A 603 -48.05 -9.69 23.29
C ASP A 603 -47.88 -8.26 22.76
N TYR A 604 -46.64 -7.79 22.63
CA TYR A 604 -46.32 -6.47 22.10
C TYR A 604 -46.81 -6.29 20.67
N ARG A 605 -46.86 -7.38 19.88
CA ARG A 605 -47.42 -7.35 18.52
C ARG A 605 -48.91 -7.07 18.54
N GLY A 606 -49.68 -7.78 19.36
CA GLY A 606 -51.10 -7.52 19.55
C GLY A 606 -51.35 -6.15 20.18
N LEU A 607 -50.54 -5.71 21.14
CA LEU A 607 -50.63 -4.37 21.72
C LEU A 607 -50.41 -3.28 20.65
N ARG A 608 -49.42 -3.43 19.77
CA ARG A 608 -49.17 -2.51 18.64
C ARG A 608 -50.35 -2.47 17.67
N LEU A 609 -50.86 -3.64 17.24
CA LEU A 609 -52.00 -3.74 16.33
C LEU A 609 -53.26 -3.14 16.95
N ARG A 610 -53.56 -3.45 18.22
CA ARG A 610 -54.68 -2.85 18.96
C ARG A 610 -54.51 -1.34 19.12
N THR A 611 -53.29 -0.85 19.33
CA THR A 611 -53.00 0.60 19.38
C THR A 611 -53.23 1.25 18.01
N ALA A 612 -52.80 0.62 16.92
CA ALA A 612 -53.03 1.12 15.57
C ALA A 612 -54.53 1.13 15.21
N ASP A 613 -55.26 0.07 15.56
CA ASP A 613 -56.72 0.02 15.39
C ASP A 613 -57.42 1.08 16.25
N MET A 614 -57.01 1.24 17.51
CA MET A 614 -57.50 2.30 18.38
C MET A 614 -57.29 3.67 17.73
N LEU A 615 -56.09 3.97 17.23
CA LEU A 615 -55.80 5.23 16.54
C LEU A 615 -56.68 5.42 15.31
N ARG A 616 -56.94 4.38 14.51
CA ARG A 616 -57.85 4.47 13.34
C ARG A 616 -59.29 4.76 13.73
N VAL A 617 -59.78 4.08 14.76
CA VAL A 617 -61.15 4.27 15.25
C VAL A 617 -61.30 5.69 15.78
N ILE A 618 -60.37 6.13 16.64
CA ILE A 618 -60.35 7.51 17.18
C ILE A 618 -60.22 8.51 16.02
N ALA A 619 -59.38 8.25 15.02
CA ALA A 619 -59.27 9.12 13.85
C ALA A 619 -60.55 9.23 13.02
N GLY A 620 -61.32 8.14 12.89
CA GLY A 620 -62.62 8.14 12.24
C GLY A 620 -63.65 8.95 13.03
N GLU A 621 -63.69 8.77 14.34
CA GLU A 621 -64.57 9.49 15.27
C GLU A 621 -64.22 11.00 15.34
N ALA A 622 -62.92 11.32 15.42
CA ALA A 622 -62.41 12.69 15.48
C ALA A 622 -62.61 13.47 14.16
N ALA A 623 -62.64 12.78 13.01
CA ALA A 623 -62.89 13.43 11.71
C ALA A 623 -64.29 14.07 11.61
N GLY A 624 -65.26 13.60 12.40
CA GLY A 624 -66.61 14.17 12.47
C GLY A 624 -66.75 15.36 13.42
N VAL A 625 -65.72 15.67 14.22
CA VAL A 625 -65.74 16.78 15.18
C VAL A 625 -65.06 18.01 14.57
N PRO A 626 -65.73 19.19 14.52
CA PRO A 626 -65.12 20.43 14.04
C PRO A 626 -63.81 20.73 14.77
N GLY A 627 -62.73 20.95 14.02
CA GLY A 627 -61.40 21.28 14.55
C GLY A 627 -60.49 20.10 14.93
N LEU A 628 -60.92 18.85 14.72
CA LEU A 628 -60.11 17.66 15.00
C LEU A 628 -59.72 16.84 13.75
N ALA A 629 -60.04 17.31 12.55
CA ALA A 629 -59.76 16.61 11.29
C ALA A 629 -58.26 16.36 11.06
N GLY A 630 -57.39 17.36 11.30
CA GLY A 630 -55.95 17.20 11.17
C GLY A 630 -55.36 16.20 12.17
N ALA A 631 -55.85 16.18 13.41
CA ALA A 631 -55.47 15.18 14.41
C ALA A 631 -55.87 13.76 13.95
N GLY A 632 -57.06 13.60 13.36
CA GLY A 632 -57.50 12.36 12.73
C GLY A 632 -56.54 11.86 11.64
N SER A 633 -56.09 12.75 10.74
CA SER A 633 -55.12 12.38 9.71
C SER A 633 -53.77 11.94 10.29
N ALA A 634 -53.28 12.63 11.32
CA ALA A 634 -52.02 12.28 12.00
C ALA A 634 -52.10 10.91 12.69
N MET A 635 -53.20 10.64 13.38
CA MET A 635 -53.45 9.34 14.02
C MET A 635 -53.50 8.20 12.99
N ARG A 636 -54.08 8.40 11.80
CA ARG A 636 -54.04 7.39 10.72
C ARG A 636 -52.63 7.12 10.23
N GLN A 637 -51.83 8.15 10.03
CA GLN A 637 -50.44 7.99 9.57
C GLN A 637 -49.58 7.27 10.62
N ARG A 638 -49.78 7.59 11.91
CA ARG A 638 -49.12 6.87 13.03
C ARG A 638 -49.59 5.42 13.13
N ALA A 639 -50.88 5.15 12.92
CA ALA A 639 -51.42 3.80 12.88
C ALA A 639 -50.77 2.97 11.77
N GLU A 640 -50.64 3.51 10.55
CA GLU A 640 -49.95 2.83 9.45
C GLU A 640 -48.47 2.53 9.77
N ARG A 641 -47.76 3.46 10.42
CA ARG A 641 -46.37 3.23 10.85
C ARG A 641 -46.27 2.13 11.92
N LEU A 642 -47.15 2.15 12.92
CA LEU A 642 -47.20 1.14 14.00
C LEU A 642 -47.56 -0.26 13.50
N GLU A 643 -48.37 -0.35 12.44
CA GLU A 643 -48.68 -1.63 11.80
C GLU A 643 -47.51 -2.16 10.99
N LYS A 644 -46.92 -1.31 10.13
CA LYS A 644 -45.81 -1.72 9.27
C LYS A 644 -44.59 -2.14 10.08
N ASN A 645 -44.31 -1.43 11.18
CA ASN A 645 -43.31 -1.77 12.21
C ASN A 645 -42.03 -2.41 11.66
N ARG A 646 -41.36 -1.69 10.77
CA ARG A 646 -40.12 -2.14 10.14
C ARG A 646 -38.94 -1.59 10.92
N PHE A 647 -38.13 -2.47 11.50
CA PHE A 647 -36.88 -2.12 12.18
C PHE A 647 -35.70 -2.54 11.32
N THR A 648 -34.80 -1.62 10.99
CA THR A 648 -33.63 -1.90 10.16
C THR A 648 -32.44 -2.26 11.03
N VAL A 649 -31.87 -3.44 10.79
CA VAL A 649 -30.72 -3.97 11.52
C VAL A 649 -29.59 -4.17 10.52
N ALA A 650 -28.47 -3.48 10.73
CA ALA A 650 -27.32 -3.55 9.83
C ALA A 650 -26.20 -4.41 10.42
N LEU A 651 -25.67 -5.34 9.61
CA LEU A 651 -24.63 -6.29 9.96
C LEU A 651 -23.29 -5.87 9.34
N PHE A 652 -22.25 -5.75 10.18
CA PHE A 652 -20.91 -5.29 9.80
C PHE A 652 -19.81 -6.22 10.33
N GLY A 653 -18.57 -6.08 9.82
CA GLY A 653 -17.41 -6.88 10.20
C GLY A 653 -16.47 -7.18 9.02
N ALA A 654 -15.22 -7.55 9.31
CA ALA A 654 -14.22 -8.00 8.32
C ALA A 654 -14.70 -9.16 7.42
N PHE A 655 -13.99 -9.39 6.31
CA PHE A 655 -14.19 -10.59 5.49
C PHE A 655 -13.93 -11.86 6.32
N SER A 656 -14.71 -12.90 6.07
CA SER A 656 -14.65 -14.16 6.83
C SER A 656 -14.90 -14.04 8.34
N ALA A 657 -15.38 -12.90 8.85
CA ALA A 657 -15.80 -12.75 10.24
C ALA A 657 -17.04 -13.60 10.61
N GLY A 658 -17.71 -14.15 9.61
CA GLY A 658 -18.90 -14.99 9.74
C GLY A 658 -20.21 -14.19 9.82
N LYS A 659 -20.26 -13.01 9.18
CA LYS A 659 -21.46 -12.18 9.00
C LYS A 659 -22.64 -12.98 8.43
N SER A 660 -22.48 -13.50 7.21
CA SER A 660 -23.54 -14.25 6.53
C SER A 660 -23.90 -15.54 7.27
N SER A 661 -22.94 -16.19 7.95
CA SER A 661 -23.20 -17.34 8.83
C SER A 661 -24.06 -16.95 10.05
N PHE A 662 -23.80 -15.81 10.67
CA PHE A 662 -24.59 -15.28 11.78
C PHE A 662 -25.99 -14.85 11.32
N ALA A 663 -26.11 -14.18 10.17
CA ALA A 663 -27.39 -13.87 9.54
C ALA A 663 -28.20 -15.14 9.25
N ASN A 664 -27.60 -16.16 8.66
CA ASN A 664 -28.23 -17.47 8.43
C ASN A 664 -28.67 -18.12 9.75
N ALA A 665 -27.86 -18.05 10.81
CA ALA A 665 -28.23 -18.55 12.14
C ALA A 665 -29.49 -17.84 12.70
N LEU A 666 -29.56 -16.52 12.58
CA LEU A 666 -30.72 -15.73 13.02
C LEU A 666 -31.98 -16.01 12.17
N MET A 667 -31.83 -16.26 10.87
CA MET A 667 -32.94 -16.68 10.00
C MET A 667 -33.35 -18.13 10.23
N GLY A 668 -32.41 -18.98 10.66
CA GLY A 668 -32.58 -20.40 10.85
C GLY A 668 -32.62 -21.22 9.55
N ASP A 669 -32.09 -20.69 8.45
CA ASP A 669 -31.94 -21.36 7.15
C ASP A 669 -30.64 -20.87 6.46
N LEU A 670 -30.06 -21.70 5.58
CA LEU A 670 -28.85 -21.38 4.82
C LEU A 670 -29.21 -20.66 3.50
N ILE A 671 -29.41 -19.34 3.57
CA ILE A 671 -29.92 -18.55 2.43
C ILE A 671 -28.83 -17.69 1.81
N LEU A 672 -28.10 -16.94 2.65
CA LEU A 672 -26.96 -16.14 2.19
C LEU A 672 -25.79 -17.09 1.93
N PRO A 673 -25.10 -16.99 0.78
CA PRO A 673 -23.94 -17.82 0.52
C PRO A 673 -22.85 -17.52 1.54
N VAL A 674 -22.22 -18.58 2.04
CA VAL A 674 -21.07 -18.52 2.93
C VAL A 674 -19.88 -19.01 2.11
N SER A 675 -18.86 -18.18 1.93
CA SER A 675 -17.61 -18.62 1.31
C SER A 675 -16.41 -17.91 1.92
N PRO A 676 -15.24 -18.55 1.92
CA PRO A 676 -13.98 -17.97 2.37
C PRO A 676 -13.42 -16.91 1.41
N ASN A 677 -14.01 -16.76 0.21
CA ASN A 677 -13.69 -15.67 -0.73
C ASN A 677 -14.54 -14.42 -0.39
N PRO A 678 -14.12 -13.20 -0.79
CA PRO A 678 -14.97 -12.02 -0.73
C PRO A 678 -16.29 -12.29 -1.46
N THR A 679 -17.41 -12.29 -0.73
CA THR A 679 -18.73 -12.78 -1.19
C THR A 679 -19.81 -11.72 -1.17
N THR A 680 -19.50 -10.52 -0.70
CA THR A 680 -20.48 -9.43 -0.55
C THR A 680 -19.87 -8.15 -1.10
N ALA A 681 -19.86 -8.02 -2.43
CA ALA A 681 -19.66 -6.73 -3.09
C ALA A 681 -20.95 -5.89 -3.13
N ALA A 682 -22.12 -6.54 -2.98
CA ALA A 682 -23.44 -5.92 -3.01
C ALA A 682 -24.13 -5.98 -1.64
N ILE A 683 -24.96 -4.98 -1.34
CA ILE A 683 -25.76 -4.93 -0.12
C ILE A 683 -26.94 -5.88 -0.25
N ASN A 684 -27.13 -6.77 0.73
CA ASN A 684 -28.26 -7.69 0.77
C ASN A 684 -29.24 -7.28 1.87
N LYS A 685 -30.46 -6.92 1.49
CA LYS A 685 -31.56 -6.63 2.40
C LYS A 685 -32.49 -7.85 2.46
N ILE A 686 -32.80 -8.32 3.65
CA ILE A 686 -33.77 -9.38 3.91
C ILE A 686 -35.02 -8.73 4.50
N LEU A 687 -36.13 -8.80 3.76
CA LEU A 687 -37.38 -8.13 4.06
C LEU A 687 -38.51 -9.13 4.37
N PRO A 688 -39.50 -8.74 5.19
CA PRO A 688 -40.73 -9.50 5.31
C PRO A 688 -41.47 -9.56 3.96
N PRO A 689 -42.00 -10.74 3.55
CA PRO A 689 -42.84 -10.87 2.38
C PRO A 689 -44.07 -9.96 2.45
N ASP A 690 -44.51 -9.47 1.29
CA ASP A 690 -45.72 -8.65 1.16
C ASP A 690 -46.64 -9.15 0.03
N GLU A 691 -47.78 -8.49 -0.18
CA GLU A 691 -48.78 -8.89 -1.18
C GLU A 691 -48.20 -8.95 -2.61
N ASN A 692 -47.19 -8.13 -2.91
CA ASN A 692 -46.58 -8.04 -4.22
C ASN A 692 -45.34 -8.95 -4.36
N ASN A 693 -44.68 -9.28 -3.24
CA ASN A 693 -43.44 -10.03 -3.20
C ASN A 693 -43.56 -11.20 -2.21
N PRO A 694 -44.00 -12.39 -2.66
CA PRO A 694 -44.14 -13.57 -1.81
C PRO A 694 -42.77 -14.10 -1.34
N HIS A 695 -42.80 -15.00 -0.35
CA HIS A 695 -41.61 -15.68 0.17
C HIS A 695 -40.73 -16.25 -0.96
N GLY A 696 -39.43 -15.95 -0.91
CA GLY A 696 -38.42 -16.39 -1.88
C GLY A 696 -38.26 -15.48 -3.10
N SER A 697 -38.97 -14.34 -3.15
CA SER A 697 -38.81 -13.36 -4.24
C SER A 697 -37.56 -12.52 -4.03
N VAL A 698 -36.81 -12.24 -5.11
CA VAL A 698 -35.59 -11.44 -5.06
C VAL A 698 -35.64 -10.33 -6.09
N ARG A 699 -35.39 -9.10 -5.65
CA ARG A 699 -35.27 -7.92 -6.51
C ARG A 699 -33.83 -7.42 -6.47
N VAL A 700 -33.18 -7.37 -7.63
CA VAL A 700 -31.80 -6.90 -7.79
C VAL A 700 -31.82 -5.57 -8.51
N ARG A 701 -31.27 -4.53 -7.89
CA ARG A 701 -31.04 -3.23 -8.51
C ARG A 701 -29.66 -3.20 -9.15
N LEU A 702 -29.59 -2.98 -10.45
CA LEU A 702 -28.32 -2.80 -11.15
C LEU A 702 -27.90 -1.32 -11.14
N LYS A 703 -26.60 -1.09 -10.98
CA LYS A 703 -25.98 0.24 -11.07
C LYS A 703 -26.28 0.91 -12.41
N THR A 704 -26.28 2.23 -12.43
CA THR A 704 -26.40 2.96 -13.70
C THR A 704 -25.11 2.86 -14.51
N ALA A 705 -25.20 3.15 -15.81
CA ALA A 705 -24.02 3.19 -16.68
C ALA A 705 -22.99 4.24 -16.23
N GLU A 706 -23.45 5.33 -15.63
CA GLU A 706 -22.60 6.40 -15.11
C GLU A 706 -21.82 5.92 -13.87
N ASP A 707 -22.50 5.28 -12.91
CA ASP A 707 -21.87 4.77 -11.68
C ASP A 707 -20.78 3.74 -11.99
N ILE A 708 -21.07 2.75 -12.84
CA ILE A 708 -20.09 1.71 -13.17
C ILE A 708 -18.92 2.27 -14.00
N THR A 709 -19.17 3.28 -14.82
CA THR A 709 -18.10 3.95 -15.57
C THR A 709 -17.18 4.68 -14.61
N GLY A 710 -17.72 5.41 -13.64
CA GLY A 710 -16.94 6.05 -12.57
C GLY A 710 -16.05 5.06 -11.82
N ASP A 711 -16.63 3.94 -11.37
CA ASP A 711 -15.91 2.86 -10.68
C ASP A 711 -14.72 2.31 -11.49
N VAL A 712 -14.94 2.11 -12.80
CA VAL A 712 -13.93 1.57 -13.72
C VAL A 712 -12.83 2.58 -13.98
N LEU A 713 -13.16 3.84 -14.23
CA LEU A 713 -12.18 4.89 -14.47
C LEU A 713 -11.30 5.13 -13.24
N GLN A 714 -11.90 5.18 -12.04
CA GLN A 714 -11.15 5.28 -10.78
C GLN A 714 -10.18 4.11 -10.60
N SER A 715 -10.59 2.90 -10.98
CA SER A 715 -9.72 1.71 -10.89
C SER A 715 -8.63 1.70 -11.96
N LEU A 716 -8.86 2.29 -13.13
CA LEU A 716 -7.88 2.43 -14.19
C LEU A 716 -6.78 3.46 -13.87
N ASP A 717 -7.15 4.54 -13.17
CA ASP A 717 -6.27 5.63 -12.79
C ASP A 717 -5.09 5.16 -11.91
N VAL A 718 -5.31 4.12 -11.09
CA VAL A 718 -4.24 3.48 -10.29
C VAL A 718 -3.09 2.93 -11.15
N PHE A 719 -3.35 2.67 -12.44
CA PHE A 719 -2.35 2.20 -13.40
C PHE A 719 -1.80 3.33 -14.28
N ASP A 720 -2.12 4.59 -13.99
CA ASP A 720 -1.82 5.76 -14.83
C ASP A 720 -2.42 5.64 -16.25
N ILE A 721 -3.54 4.94 -16.40
CA ILE A 721 -4.22 4.73 -17.69
C ILE A 721 -5.48 5.60 -17.75
N ALA A 722 -5.48 6.59 -18.63
CA ALA A 722 -6.67 7.39 -18.90
C ALA A 722 -7.63 6.68 -19.88
N ALA A 723 -8.92 6.73 -19.60
CA ALA A 723 -9.99 6.30 -20.51
C ALA A 723 -11.19 7.24 -20.41
N SER A 724 -12.01 7.29 -21.46
CA SER A 724 -13.20 8.17 -21.53
C SER A 724 -14.53 7.43 -21.49
N SER A 725 -14.50 6.10 -21.57
CA SER A 725 -15.66 5.20 -21.56
C SER A 725 -15.30 3.85 -20.97
N ILE A 726 -16.30 3.10 -20.51
CA ILE A 726 -16.12 1.76 -19.97
C ILE A 726 -15.59 0.78 -21.03
N GLU A 727 -16.01 0.90 -22.29
CA GLU A 727 -15.53 0.04 -23.38
C GLU A 727 -14.07 0.33 -23.73
N GLU A 728 -13.66 1.60 -23.67
CA GLU A 728 -12.25 1.97 -23.82
C GLU A 728 -11.42 1.46 -22.65
N ALA A 729 -11.93 1.58 -21.43
CA ALA A 729 -11.27 1.12 -20.21
C ALA A 729 -11.08 -0.41 -20.21
N ILE A 730 -12.10 -1.18 -20.62
CA ILE A 730 -12.02 -2.65 -20.75
C ILE A 730 -10.96 -3.04 -21.80
N ARG A 731 -10.90 -2.37 -22.95
CA ARG A 731 -9.86 -2.66 -23.95
C ARG A 731 -8.45 -2.33 -23.46
N LYS A 732 -8.28 -1.23 -22.71
CA LYS A 732 -6.96 -0.86 -22.18
C LYS A 732 -6.54 -1.79 -21.04
N SER A 733 -7.47 -2.26 -20.21
CA SER A 733 -7.18 -3.20 -19.13
C SER A 733 -6.70 -4.57 -19.64
N GLU A 734 -7.00 -4.96 -20.88
CA GLU A 734 -6.48 -6.17 -21.52
C GLU A 734 -4.95 -6.21 -21.64
N THR A 735 -4.32 -5.04 -21.73
CA THR A 735 -2.86 -4.93 -21.84
C THR A 735 -2.13 -5.07 -20.51
N LEU A 736 -2.86 -5.11 -19.39
CA LEU A 736 -2.29 -5.28 -18.06
C LEU A 736 -1.91 -6.75 -17.81
N ASN A 737 -0.63 -6.99 -17.51
CA ASN A 737 -0.10 -8.30 -17.12
C ASN A 737 -0.11 -8.46 -15.60
N ALA A 738 -0.68 -9.57 -15.10
CA ALA A 738 -0.77 -9.84 -13.66
C ALA A 738 0.58 -9.85 -12.92
N GLY A 739 1.67 -10.24 -13.60
CA GLY A 739 3.02 -10.31 -13.03
C GLY A 739 3.71 -8.95 -12.83
N ASP A 740 3.33 -7.94 -13.60
CA ASP A 740 3.96 -6.60 -13.57
C ASP A 740 3.23 -5.62 -12.64
N ILE A 741 2.09 -6.04 -12.07
CA ILE A 741 1.21 -5.20 -11.27
C ILE A 741 1.69 -5.16 -9.82
N HIS A 742 1.90 -3.94 -9.32
CA HIS A 742 2.23 -3.70 -7.93
C HIS A 742 1.14 -4.29 -6.99
N PRO A 743 1.50 -4.92 -5.86
CA PRO A 743 0.54 -5.57 -4.97
C PRO A 743 -0.67 -4.71 -4.58
N THR A 744 -0.45 -3.43 -4.24
CA THR A 744 -1.52 -2.48 -3.88
C THR A 744 -2.51 -2.18 -5.00
N ALA A 745 -2.14 -2.40 -6.27
CA ALA A 745 -3.00 -2.18 -7.42
C ALA A 745 -3.77 -3.45 -7.86
N LYS A 746 -3.46 -4.63 -7.28
CA LYS A 746 -4.12 -5.89 -7.63
C LYS A 746 -5.63 -5.94 -7.35
N PRO A 747 -6.18 -5.31 -6.29
CA PRO A 747 -7.64 -5.23 -6.10
C PRO A 747 -8.35 -4.48 -7.24
N HIS A 748 -7.71 -3.43 -7.78
CA HIS A 748 -8.23 -2.71 -8.94
C HIS A 748 -8.16 -3.60 -10.19
N TYR A 749 -7.07 -4.36 -10.35
CA TYR A 749 -6.93 -5.31 -11.45
C TYR A 749 -7.98 -6.44 -11.42
N SER A 750 -8.24 -7.05 -10.25
CA SER A 750 -9.25 -8.10 -10.12
C SER A 750 -10.66 -7.59 -10.42
N PHE A 751 -10.99 -6.37 -9.95
CA PHE A 751 -12.23 -5.70 -10.30
C PHE A 751 -12.35 -5.45 -11.81
N LEU A 752 -11.31 -4.91 -12.45
CA LEU A 752 -11.30 -4.67 -13.91
C LEU A 752 -11.51 -5.97 -14.70
N ARG A 753 -10.93 -7.09 -14.25
CA ARG A 753 -11.16 -8.42 -14.85
C ARG A 753 -12.58 -8.92 -14.63
N ALA A 754 -13.16 -8.71 -13.44
CA ALA A 754 -14.55 -9.07 -13.16
C ALA A 754 -15.52 -8.29 -14.05
N VAL A 755 -15.30 -6.98 -14.20
CA VAL A 755 -16.07 -6.13 -15.11
C VAL A 755 -15.90 -6.60 -16.55
N GLN A 756 -14.68 -6.87 -17.01
CA GLN A 756 -14.42 -7.37 -18.36
C GLN A 756 -15.21 -8.66 -18.65
N LYS A 757 -15.27 -9.58 -17.69
CA LYS A 757 -15.92 -10.88 -17.86
C LYS A 757 -17.46 -10.78 -17.83
N GLY A 758 -18.03 -9.88 -17.02
CA GLY A 758 -19.47 -9.77 -16.84
C GLY A 758 -20.18 -8.69 -17.66
N TYR A 759 -19.47 -7.68 -18.16
CA TYR A 759 -20.08 -6.50 -18.79
C TYR A 759 -20.94 -6.85 -20.00
N GLY A 760 -20.50 -7.81 -20.83
CA GLY A 760 -21.25 -8.24 -22.01
C GLY A 760 -22.64 -8.81 -21.69
N ASP A 761 -22.83 -9.43 -20.53
CA ASP A 761 -24.09 -10.08 -20.14
C ASP A 761 -25.07 -9.11 -19.45
N ILE A 762 -24.57 -7.98 -18.93
CA ILE A 762 -25.33 -7.06 -18.05
C ILE A 762 -25.55 -5.68 -18.67
N ASN A 763 -24.75 -5.25 -19.65
CA ASN A 763 -24.78 -3.88 -20.20
C ASN A 763 -26.20 -3.38 -20.55
N ASP A 764 -26.99 -4.18 -21.28
CA ASP A 764 -28.34 -3.83 -21.72
C ASP A 764 -29.37 -3.69 -20.57
N LYS A 765 -28.98 -4.04 -19.34
CA LYS A 765 -29.84 -4.08 -18.14
C LYS A 765 -29.41 -3.08 -17.07
N LEU A 766 -28.34 -2.31 -17.27
CA LEU A 766 -27.86 -1.33 -16.29
C LEU A 766 -28.94 -0.29 -15.95
N GLY A 767 -29.04 0.10 -14.67
CA GLY A 767 -30.05 1.02 -14.14
C GLY A 767 -31.47 0.45 -14.00
N THR A 768 -31.68 -0.82 -14.33
CA THR A 768 -32.99 -1.50 -14.21
C THR A 768 -33.06 -2.42 -12.98
N ASP A 769 -34.28 -2.82 -12.63
CA ASP A 769 -34.55 -3.78 -11.56
C ASP A 769 -34.82 -5.15 -12.17
N LEU A 770 -34.11 -6.17 -11.70
CA LEU A 770 -34.32 -7.56 -12.09
C LEU A 770 -35.08 -8.28 -10.98
N ILE A 771 -36.12 -9.02 -11.36
CA ILE A 771 -36.81 -9.94 -10.44
C ILE A 771 -36.31 -11.35 -10.75
N ILE A 772 -35.68 -11.98 -9.76
CA ILE A 772 -35.04 -13.29 -9.90
C ILE A 772 -35.49 -14.24 -8.80
N GLY A 773 -35.21 -15.53 -8.98
CA GLY A 773 -35.45 -16.57 -7.96
C GLY A 773 -34.26 -16.78 -7.02
N LEU A 774 -34.47 -17.62 -5.99
CA LEU A 774 -33.48 -17.91 -4.96
C LEU A 774 -32.18 -18.56 -5.49
N GLU A 775 -32.26 -19.37 -6.56
CA GLU A 775 -31.08 -19.98 -7.18
C GLU A 775 -30.21 -18.95 -7.92
N GLU A 776 -30.83 -18.03 -8.67
CA GLU A 776 -30.12 -16.96 -9.37
C GLU A 776 -29.54 -15.95 -8.38
N PHE A 777 -30.22 -15.70 -7.26
CA PHE A 777 -29.74 -14.85 -6.17
C PHE A 777 -28.35 -15.29 -5.68
N GLN A 778 -28.14 -16.59 -5.45
CA GLN A 778 -26.83 -17.09 -5.03
C GLN A 778 -25.73 -16.74 -6.03
N ALA A 779 -26.02 -16.72 -7.34
CA ALA A 779 -25.05 -16.33 -8.36
C ALA A 779 -24.75 -14.83 -8.35
N PHE A 780 -25.73 -13.97 -8.07
CA PHE A 780 -25.54 -12.51 -7.99
C PHE A 780 -24.78 -12.08 -6.74
N VAL A 781 -24.85 -12.87 -5.66
CA VAL A 781 -24.07 -12.63 -4.45
C VAL A 781 -22.67 -13.22 -4.56
N ALA A 782 -22.54 -14.48 -4.99
CA ALA A 782 -21.27 -15.20 -4.91
C ALA A 782 -20.27 -14.94 -6.06
N LYS A 783 -20.72 -14.46 -7.24
CA LYS A 783 -19.85 -14.28 -8.40
C LYS A 783 -19.52 -12.81 -8.62
N GLU A 784 -18.25 -12.45 -8.47
CA GLU A 784 -17.75 -11.06 -8.61
C GLU A 784 -18.10 -10.44 -9.97
N GLU A 785 -18.06 -11.22 -11.05
CA GLU A 785 -18.44 -10.81 -12.42
C GLU A 785 -19.90 -10.37 -12.55
N LYS A 786 -20.77 -10.67 -11.57
CA LYS A 786 -22.15 -10.18 -11.49
C LYS A 786 -22.31 -9.16 -10.38
N ALA A 787 -21.76 -9.46 -9.20
CA ALA A 787 -21.92 -8.66 -7.99
C ALA A 787 -21.41 -7.23 -8.16
N CYS A 788 -20.34 -7.01 -8.96
CA CYS A 788 -19.76 -5.69 -9.17
C CYS A 788 -20.69 -4.68 -9.89
N PHE A 789 -21.71 -5.18 -10.60
CA PHE A 789 -22.74 -4.38 -11.28
C PHE A 789 -24.00 -4.16 -10.44
N VAL A 790 -24.09 -4.78 -9.26
CA VAL A 790 -25.26 -4.70 -8.38
C VAL A 790 -25.11 -3.52 -7.42
N GLU A 791 -26.16 -2.74 -7.27
CA GLU A 791 -26.27 -1.66 -6.30
C GLU A 791 -26.77 -2.22 -4.95
N TRP A 792 -27.90 -2.93 -4.97
CA TRP A 792 -28.45 -3.65 -3.82
C TRP A 792 -29.34 -4.81 -4.26
N ILE A 793 -29.56 -5.74 -3.33
CA ILE A 793 -30.45 -6.90 -3.49
C ILE A 793 -31.47 -6.90 -2.36
N GLU A 794 -32.74 -7.06 -2.69
CA GLU A 794 -33.86 -7.22 -1.76
C GLU A 794 -34.41 -8.63 -1.86
N LEU A 795 -34.19 -9.43 -0.82
CA LEU A 795 -34.73 -10.78 -0.66
C LEU A 795 -35.94 -10.72 0.27
N TYR A 796 -37.12 -11.09 -0.23
CA TYR A 796 -38.34 -11.20 0.56
C TYR A 796 -38.44 -12.61 1.13
N TYR A 797 -38.23 -12.76 2.43
CA TYR A 797 -38.11 -14.08 3.07
C TYR A 797 -38.83 -14.14 4.42
N ASP A 798 -39.59 -15.21 4.63
CA ASP A 798 -40.33 -15.46 5.87
C ASP A 798 -39.45 -16.23 6.86
N CYS A 799 -39.07 -15.59 7.96
CA CYS A 799 -38.24 -16.18 9.01
C CYS A 799 -38.55 -15.54 10.37
N PRO A 800 -38.03 -16.10 11.50
CA PRO A 800 -38.33 -15.58 12.84
C PRO A 800 -38.01 -14.08 13.02
N LEU A 801 -36.99 -13.57 12.34
CA LEU A 801 -36.65 -12.14 12.34
C LEU A 801 -37.70 -11.31 11.58
N THR A 802 -37.99 -11.65 10.33
CA THR A 802 -38.89 -10.85 9.48
C THR A 802 -40.33 -10.90 9.98
N GLN A 803 -40.74 -11.97 10.67
CA GLN A 803 -42.02 -12.06 11.38
C GLN A 803 -42.17 -11.04 12.52
N GLN A 804 -41.06 -10.57 13.08
CA GLN A 804 -41.03 -9.51 14.09
C GLN A 804 -41.00 -8.10 13.46
N GLY A 805 -40.96 -8.01 12.13
CA GLY A 805 -40.83 -6.76 11.39
C GLY A 805 -39.38 -6.30 11.21
N ILE A 806 -38.40 -7.17 11.47
CA ILE A 806 -36.98 -6.83 11.31
C ILE A 806 -36.59 -6.94 9.83
N ILE A 807 -35.95 -5.89 9.30
CA ILE A 807 -35.22 -5.89 8.05
C ILE A 807 -33.74 -6.08 8.39
N LEU A 808 -33.16 -7.20 7.95
CA LEU A 808 -31.74 -7.46 8.14
C LEU A 808 -30.96 -7.00 6.90
N VAL A 809 -29.96 -6.17 7.09
CA VAL A 809 -29.08 -5.71 6.02
C VAL A 809 -27.69 -6.29 6.22
N ASP A 810 -27.27 -7.18 5.33
CA ASP A 810 -25.90 -7.68 5.26
C ASP A 810 -25.09 -6.73 4.36
N THR A 811 -24.08 -6.09 4.96
CA THR A 811 -23.24 -5.09 4.28
C THR A 811 -21.93 -5.72 3.80
N PRO A 812 -21.33 -5.17 2.72
CA PRO A 812 -19.98 -5.55 2.29
C PRO A 812 -18.96 -5.55 3.44
N GLY A 813 -17.97 -6.45 3.38
CA GLY A 813 -16.93 -6.54 4.42
C GLY A 813 -16.12 -5.24 4.56
N ALA A 814 -15.77 -4.89 5.80
CA ALA A 814 -15.01 -3.67 6.15
C ALA A 814 -13.62 -3.57 5.49
N ASP A 815 -13.08 -4.70 5.05
CA ASP A 815 -11.80 -4.87 4.34
C ASP A 815 -11.82 -4.42 2.87
N SER A 816 -12.96 -4.04 2.31
CA SER A 816 -13.01 -3.65 0.89
C SER A 816 -12.21 -2.34 0.70
N ILE A 817 -10.99 -2.47 0.18
CA ILE A 817 -10.04 -1.40 -0.18
C ILE A 817 -10.65 -0.34 -1.14
N ASN A 818 -11.81 -0.63 -1.72
CA ASN A 818 -12.53 0.32 -2.56
C ASN A 818 -13.30 1.34 -1.71
N ALA A 819 -12.99 2.62 -1.91
CA ALA A 819 -13.78 3.79 -1.46
C ALA A 819 -15.31 3.66 -1.73
N ARG A 820 -15.68 2.77 -2.64
CA ARG A 820 -17.03 2.40 -3.06
C ARG A 820 -17.93 1.84 -1.95
N HIS A 821 -17.38 1.26 -0.88
CA HIS A 821 -18.21 0.67 0.20
C HIS A 821 -18.25 1.51 1.48
N THR A 822 -17.34 2.46 1.67
CA THR A 822 -17.24 3.24 2.93
C THR A 822 -18.38 4.25 3.08
N GLY A 823 -18.79 4.92 1.99
CA GLY A 823 -19.91 5.87 2.01
C GLY A 823 -21.27 5.19 2.24
N VAL A 824 -21.47 4.05 1.57
CA VAL A 824 -22.67 3.23 1.70
C VAL A 824 -22.80 2.65 3.12
N ALA A 825 -21.71 2.11 3.68
CA ALA A 825 -21.71 1.61 5.06
C ALA A 825 -22.11 2.69 6.08
N PHE A 826 -21.65 3.94 5.87
CA PHE A 826 -21.98 5.07 6.74
C PHE A 826 -23.49 5.38 6.75
N GLU A 827 -24.15 5.40 5.59
CA GLU A 827 -25.61 5.63 5.50
C GLU A 827 -26.42 4.55 6.23
N TYR A 828 -25.97 3.30 6.21
CA TYR A 828 -26.60 2.23 6.97
C TYR A 828 -26.36 2.38 8.48
N ILE A 829 -25.18 2.80 8.92
CA ILE A 829 -24.91 3.08 10.34
C ILE A 829 -25.81 4.22 10.84
N LYS A 830 -25.98 5.28 10.03
CA LYS A 830 -26.82 6.43 10.32
C LYS A 830 -28.29 6.02 10.48
N ASN A 831 -28.84 5.33 9.49
CA ASN A 831 -30.28 5.06 9.39
C ASN A 831 -30.74 3.74 10.04
N ALA A 832 -29.83 2.84 10.46
CA ALA A 832 -30.21 1.60 11.13
C ALA A 832 -30.69 1.84 12.57
N ASP A 833 -31.74 1.11 12.97
CA ASP A 833 -32.25 1.08 14.34
C ASP A 833 -31.33 0.28 15.27
N ALA A 834 -30.61 -0.71 14.74
CA ALA A 834 -29.57 -1.46 15.44
C ALA A 834 -28.39 -1.80 14.53
N VAL A 835 -27.19 -1.82 15.11
CA VAL A 835 -25.92 -2.14 14.44
C VAL A 835 -25.31 -3.36 15.09
N LEU A 836 -25.05 -4.40 14.31
CA LEU A 836 -24.47 -5.67 14.72
C LEU A 836 -23.06 -5.79 14.11
N PHE A 837 -22.02 -5.72 14.92
CA PHE A 837 -20.64 -5.86 14.50
C PHE A 837 -20.11 -7.26 14.80
N VAL A 838 -19.75 -8.03 13.79
CA VAL A 838 -19.29 -9.42 13.90
C VAL A 838 -17.78 -9.48 13.73
N THR A 839 -17.08 -10.05 14.72
CA THR A 839 -15.65 -10.36 14.69
C THR A 839 -15.44 -11.86 14.87
N TYR A 840 -14.41 -12.42 14.24
CA TYR A 840 -14.08 -13.85 14.39
C TYR A 840 -13.24 -14.10 15.65
N TYR A 841 -13.47 -15.21 16.35
CA TYR A 841 -12.77 -15.57 17.59
C TYR A 841 -11.23 -15.60 17.47
N ASN A 842 -10.68 -16.27 16.45
CA ASN A 842 -9.23 -16.41 16.27
C ASN A 842 -8.51 -15.12 15.84
N HIS A 843 -9.25 -14.21 15.21
CA HIS A 843 -8.76 -12.96 14.63
C HIS A 843 -9.56 -11.80 15.20
N ALA A 844 -9.78 -11.84 16.51
CA ALA A 844 -10.56 -10.84 17.17
C ALA A 844 -9.84 -9.48 17.05
N PHE A 845 -10.48 -8.52 16.38
CA PHE A 845 -9.94 -7.17 16.13
C PHE A 845 -8.76 -7.13 15.14
N SER A 846 -9.02 -7.44 13.86
CA SER A 846 -8.05 -7.29 12.77
C SER A 846 -7.75 -5.81 12.43
N HIS A 847 -6.72 -5.55 11.62
CA HIS A 847 -6.39 -4.18 11.16
C HIS A 847 -7.59 -3.49 10.46
N ALA A 848 -8.33 -4.24 9.64
CA ALA A 848 -9.51 -3.69 8.97
C ALA A 848 -10.70 -3.47 9.91
N ASP A 849 -10.88 -4.35 10.91
CA ASP A 849 -11.86 -4.11 11.96
C ASP A 849 -11.55 -2.79 12.69
N ARG A 850 -10.27 -2.53 13.00
CA ARG A 850 -9.83 -1.31 13.69
C ARG A 850 -10.22 -0.04 12.92
N GLU A 851 -9.93 0.04 11.63
CA GLU A 851 -10.26 1.21 10.81
C GLU A 851 -11.77 1.50 10.77
N PHE A 852 -12.58 0.46 10.55
CA PHE A 852 -14.04 0.59 10.55
C PHE A 852 -14.60 0.95 11.94
N LEU A 853 -14.06 0.37 13.01
CA LEU A 853 -14.46 0.65 14.38
C LEU A 853 -14.08 2.08 14.82
N ILE A 854 -12.96 2.62 14.32
CA ILE A 854 -12.61 4.03 14.50
C ILE A 854 -13.68 4.92 13.85
N GLN A 855 -14.18 4.57 12.65
CA GLN A 855 -15.26 5.33 12.00
C GLN A 855 -16.56 5.28 12.81
N LEU A 856 -16.95 4.11 13.30
CA LEU A 856 -18.10 3.94 14.21
C LEU A 856 -17.94 4.75 15.51
N GLY A 857 -16.73 4.76 16.09
CA GLY A 857 -16.41 5.53 17.28
C GLY A 857 -16.67 7.03 17.11
N ARG A 858 -16.39 7.60 15.92
CA ARG A 858 -16.62 9.03 15.62
C ARG A 858 -18.10 9.43 15.72
N VAL A 859 -19.02 8.52 15.41
CA VAL A 859 -20.47 8.78 15.37
C VAL A 859 -21.23 8.22 16.57
N LYS A 860 -20.56 7.50 17.49
CA LYS A 860 -21.23 6.88 18.65
C LYS A 860 -22.03 7.90 19.47
N ASP A 861 -21.44 9.05 19.78
CA ASP A 861 -22.05 10.08 20.65
C ASP A 861 -23.19 10.88 19.98
N THR A 862 -23.37 10.74 18.66
CA THR A 862 -24.48 11.37 17.95
C THR A 862 -25.79 10.57 18.03
N PHE A 863 -25.73 9.28 18.39
CA PHE A 863 -26.94 8.46 18.51
C PHE A 863 -27.65 8.66 19.84
N ALA A 864 -28.98 8.73 19.81
CA ALA A 864 -29.81 8.93 21.01
C ALA A 864 -29.79 7.73 21.98
N MET A 865 -29.47 6.53 21.49
CA MET A 865 -29.39 5.29 22.27
C MET A 865 -28.20 4.44 21.83
N ASP A 866 -27.70 3.60 22.74
CA ASP A 866 -26.63 2.64 22.43
C ASP A 866 -27.20 1.46 21.64
N LYS A 867 -27.25 1.65 20.32
CA LYS A 867 -27.80 0.71 19.34
C LYS A 867 -26.78 -0.31 18.82
N MET A 868 -25.60 -0.39 19.43
CA MET A 868 -24.47 -1.22 18.95
C MET A 868 -24.34 -2.53 19.73
N PHE A 869 -24.23 -3.65 19.01
CA PHE A 869 -23.99 -4.98 19.54
C PHE A 869 -22.76 -5.59 18.86
N PHE A 870 -21.87 -6.19 19.65
CA PHE A 870 -20.63 -6.78 19.19
C PHE A 870 -20.71 -8.30 19.36
N ILE A 871 -20.43 -9.03 18.28
CA ILE A 871 -20.59 -10.48 18.21
C ILE A 871 -19.21 -11.09 18.02
N VAL A 872 -18.73 -11.83 19.03
CA VAL A 872 -17.49 -12.62 18.93
C VAL A 872 -17.89 -14.01 18.45
N ASN A 873 -17.86 -14.21 17.13
CA ASN A 873 -18.35 -15.41 16.48
C ASN A 873 -17.32 -16.56 16.52
N ALA A 874 -17.78 -17.79 16.32
CA ALA A 874 -16.99 -19.03 16.45
C ALA A 874 -16.46 -19.29 17.87
N ALA A 875 -17.23 -18.91 18.90
CA ALA A 875 -16.89 -19.15 20.30
C ALA A 875 -16.77 -20.66 20.67
N ASP A 876 -17.31 -21.56 19.85
CA ASP A 876 -17.14 -23.02 19.98
C ASP A 876 -15.71 -23.51 19.72
N LEU A 877 -14.83 -22.63 19.22
CA LEU A 877 -13.42 -22.95 19.04
C LEU A 877 -12.63 -22.89 20.35
N ALA A 878 -13.12 -22.18 21.37
CA ALA A 878 -12.45 -22.06 22.66
C ALA A 878 -12.30 -23.42 23.36
N HIS A 879 -11.11 -23.70 23.90
CA HIS A 879 -10.85 -24.94 24.64
C HIS A 879 -11.38 -24.88 26.07
N SER A 880 -11.52 -23.68 26.65
CA SER A 880 -12.07 -23.46 27.98
C SER A 880 -12.79 -22.12 28.10
N GLN A 881 -13.61 -21.99 29.14
CA GLN A 881 -14.30 -20.74 29.47
C GLN A 881 -13.32 -19.61 29.79
N GLU A 882 -12.20 -19.90 30.47
CA GLU A 882 -11.17 -18.91 30.78
C GLU A 882 -10.52 -18.33 29.51
N GLU A 883 -10.31 -19.17 28.49
CA GLU A 883 -9.76 -18.73 27.20
C GLU A 883 -10.73 -17.80 26.46
N LEU A 884 -12.02 -18.16 26.47
CA LEU A 884 -13.08 -17.34 25.89
C LEU A 884 -13.16 -15.97 26.58
N GLU A 885 -13.12 -15.93 27.91
CA GLU A 885 -13.10 -14.68 28.69
C GLU A 885 -11.86 -13.83 28.39
N GLY A 886 -10.69 -14.46 28.20
CA GLY A 886 -9.46 -13.77 27.79
C GLY A 886 -9.62 -13.04 26.44
N VAL A 887 -10.17 -13.72 25.43
CA VAL A 887 -10.41 -13.14 24.10
C VAL A 887 -11.45 -12.02 24.16
N VAL A 888 -12.55 -12.22 24.91
CA VAL A 888 -13.57 -11.17 25.08
C VAL A 888 -12.98 -9.93 25.75
N ASN A 889 -12.17 -10.09 26.80
CA ASN A 889 -11.51 -8.96 27.46
C ASN A 889 -10.53 -8.21 26.54
N HIS A 890 -9.82 -8.94 25.67
CA HIS A 890 -8.96 -8.32 24.66
C HIS A 890 -9.78 -7.46 23.69
N VAL A 891 -10.91 -7.96 23.20
CA VAL A 891 -11.84 -7.18 22.34
C VAL A 891 -12.36 -5.94 23.07
N VAL A 892 -12.75 -6.05 24.35
CA VAL A 892 -13.20 -4.90 25.15
C VAL A 892 -12.13 -3.81 25.23
N GLN A 893 -10.88 -4.17 25.51
CA GLN A 893 -9.78 -3.21 25.64
C GLN A 893 -9.53 -2.50 24.30
N ASN A 894 -9.49 -3.25 23.20
CA ASN A 894 -9.27 -2.72 21.86
C ASN A 894 -10.41 -1.80 21.41
N LEU A 895 -11.68 -2.16 21.67
CA LEU A 895 -12.83 -1.29 21.41
C LEU A 895 -12.74 0.03 22.18
N GLY A 896 -12.21 0.00 23.39
CA GLY A 896 -11.92 1.20 24.17
C GLY A 896 -10.95 2.16 23.46
N THR A 897 -9.93 1.64 22.80
CA THR A 897 -8.98 2.46 22.01
C THR A 897 -9.63 3.11 20.78
N CYS A 898 -10.71 2.53 20.26
CA CYS A 898 -11.51 3.10 19.16
C CYS A 898 -12.58 4.11 19.62
N GLY A 899 -12.64 4.45 20.92
CA GLY A 899 -13.64 5.35 21.47
C GLY A 899 -14.99 4.68 21.80
N ILE A 900 -15.09 3.35 21.74
CA ILE A 900 -16.31 2.60 22.05
C ILE A 900 -16.27 2.19 23.53
N VAL A 901 -16.91 3.00 24.38
CA VAL A 901 -16.97 2.76 25.83
C VAL A 901 -18.20 1.92 26.19
N ARG A 902 -18.03 0.87 27.02
CA ARG A 902 -19.08 -0.10 27.45
C ARG A 902 -19.80 -0.83 26.29
N PRO A 903 -19.09 -1.59 25.44
CA PRO A 903 -19.71 -2.35 24.35
C PRO A 903 -20.61 -3.48 24.86
N ARG A 904 -21.76 -3.71 24.20
CA ARG A 904 -22.60 -4.91 24.40
C ARG A 904 -21.99 -6.07 23.62
N ILE A 905 -21.23 -6.95 24.28
CA ILE A 905 -20.48 -8.03 23.61
C ILE A 905 -21.11 -9.40 23.88
N TYR A 906 -21.28 -10.20 22.84
CA TYR A 906 -21.86 -11.55 22.90
C TYR A 906 -20.94 -12.55 22.20
N PRO A 907 -20.30 -13.48 22.94
CA PRO A 907 -19.64 -14.63 22.32
C PRO A 907 -20.70 -15.59 21.80
N VAL A 908 -20.63 -15.95 20.51
CA VAL A 908 -21.60 -16.84 19.86
C VAL A 908 -20.94 -17.88 18.97
N SER A 909 -21.65 -18.99 18.75
CA SER A 909 -21.35 -19.98 17.71
C SER A 909 -22.50 -20.02 16.71
N SER A 910 -22.43 -19.16 15.69
CA SER A 910 -23.49 -19.01 14.68
C SER A 910 -23.85 -20.34 14.01
N GLN A 911 -22.84 -21.13 13.64
CA GLN A 911 -23.06 -22.38 12.94
C GLN A 911 -23.68 -23.46 13.83
N THR A 912 -23.30 -23.53 15.12
CA THR A 912 -23.94 -24.46 16.07
C THR A 912 -25.43 -24.14 16.20
N ALA A 913 -25.78 -22.85 16.28
CA ALA A 913 -27.16 -22.40 16.30
C ALA A 913 -27.92 -22.71 15.00
N LEU A 914 -27.29 -22.49 13.84
CA LEU A 914 -27.88 -22.80 12.54
C LEU A 914 -28.19 -24.29 12.39
N LEU A 915 -27.22 -25.16 12.69
CA LEU A 915 -27.40 -26.62 12.60
C LEU A 915 -28.51 -27.11 13.53
N ALA A 916 -28.62 -26.55 14.74
CA ALA A 916 -29.71 -26.88 15.67
C ALA A 916 -31.09 -26.54 15.07
N ARG A 917 -31.23 -25.35 14.46
CA ARG A 917 -32.48 -24.91 13.81
C ARG A 917 -32.82 -25.72 12.56
N MET A 918 -31.83 -26.07 11.74
CA MET A 918 -32.03 -26.96 10.59
C MET A 918 -32.48 -28.37 11.03
N GLY A 919 -31.99 -28.84 12.17
CA GLY A 919 -32.44 -30.09 12.80
C GLY A 919 -33.93 -30.06 13.12
N GLU A 920 -34.43 -28.94 13.66
CA GLU A 920 -35.86 -28.74 13.95
C GLU A 920 -36.73 -28.80 12.67
N LYS A 921 -36.23 -28.22 11.59
CA LYS A 921 -36.90 -28.16 10.28
C LYS A 921 -36.76 -29.44 9.44
N ASN A 922 -36.06 -30.48 9.94
CA ASN A 922 -35.71 -31.68 9.19
C ASN A 922 -34.93 -31.42 7.87
N THR A 923 -34.18 -30.32 7.80
CA THR A 923 -33.33 -29.97 6.65
C THR A 923 -31.84 -30.23 6.91
N LEU A 924 -31.52 -30.76 8.10
CA LEU A 924 -30.16 -31.08 8.51
C LEU A 924 -29.63 -32.31 7.76
N THR A 925 -28.46 -32.17 7.12
CA THR A 925 -27.75 -33.29 6.49
C THR A 925 -27.12 -34.20 7.54
N ASP A 926 -26.83 -35.46 7.18
CA ASP A 926 -26.13 -36.40 8.07
C ASP A 926 -24.76 -35.86 8.53
N SER A 927 -24.04 -35.17 7.64
CA SER A 927 -22.78 -34.49 7.95
C SER A 927 -22.99 -33.33 8.93
N GLY A 928 -24.03 -32.51 8.75
CA GLY A 928 -24.40 -31.44 9.67
C GLY A 928 -24.77 -31.97 11.07
N ALA A 929 -25.50 -33.09 11.14
CA ALA A 929 -25.86 -33.73 12.40
C ALA A 929 -24.62 -34.29 13.14
N ALA A 930 -23.64 -34.83 12.44
CA ALA A 930 -22.38 -35.26 13.03
C ALA A 930 -21.58 -34.10 13.62
N ILE A 931 -21.49 -32.96 12.91
CA ILE A 931 -20.83 -31.74 13.39
C ILE A 931 -21.53 -31.21 14.65
N LEU A 932 -22.86 -31.14 14.64
CA LEU A 932 -23.64 -30.66 15.78
C LEU A 932 -23.42 -31.53 17.04
N ARG A 933 -23.46 -32.86 16.90
CA ARG A 933 -23.15 -33.79 18.01
C ARG A 933 -21.76 -33.56 18.57
N LYS A 934 -20.76 -33.45 17.69
CA LYS A 934 -19.36 -33.22 18.08
C LYS A 934 -19.19 -31.93 18.89
N ARG A 935 -19.83 -30.84 18.49
CA ARG A 935 -19.73 -29.54 19.18
C ARG A 935 -20.44 -29.52 20.52
N LEU A 936 -21.59 -30.18 20.60
CA LEU A 936 -22.36 -30.30 21.84
C LEU A 936 -21.82 -31.39 22.77
N SER A 937 -20.75 -32.10 22.37
CA SER A 937 -20.17 -33.22 23.11
C SER A 937 -21.16 -34.35 23.43
N VAL A 938 -22.02 -34.67 22.46
CA VAL A 938 -23.08 -35.70 22.56
C VAL A 938 -22.62 -36.98 21.85
N GLY A 939 -22.87 -38.15 22.46
CA GLY A 939 -22.49 -39.44 21.86
C GLY A 939 -23.22 -39.76 20.55
N GLU A 940 -22.63 -40.58 19.67
CA GLU A 940 -23.22 -40.95 18.36
C GLU A 940 -24.61 -41.59 18.46
N THR A 941 -24.86 -42.30 19.58
CA THR A 941 -26.12 -43.01 19.86
C THR A 941 -27.08 -42.22 20.77
N GLU A 942 -26.65 -41.06 21.29
CA GLU A 942 -27.47 -40.20 22.14
C GLU A 942 -28.37 -39.29 21.28
N ALA A 943 -29.56 -39.00 21.81
CA ALA A 943 -30.46 -38.04 21.18
C ALA A 943 -29.82 -36.65 21.21
N LEU A 944 -29.92 -35.92 20.09
CA LEU A 944 -29.51 -34.52 20.05
C LEU A 944 -30.33 -33.72 21.09
N PRO A 945 -29.70 -32.79 21.82
CA PRO A 945 -30.39 -31.93 22.78
C PRO A 945 -31.41 -31.05 22.06
N SER A 946 -32.33 -30.48 22.83
CA SER A 946 -33.34 -29.60 22.27
C SER A 946 -32.71 -28.38 21.60
N VAL A 947 -33.43 -27.80 20.63
CA VAL A 947 -32.98 -26.59 19.91
C VAL A 947 -32.68 -25.47 20.89
N ASP A 948 -33.52 -25.28 21.92
CA ASP A 948 -33.32 -24.25 22.94
C ASP A 948 -32.03 -24.47 23.76
N GLU A 949 -31.69 -25.72 24.11
CA GLU A 949 -30.43 -26.03 24.81
C GLU A 949 -29.21 -25.79 23.91
N ALA A 950 -29.28 -26.19 22.63
CA ALA A 950 -28.22 -25.95 21.67
C ALA A 950 -28.02 -24.45 21.39
N LEU A 951 -29.12 -23.66 21.32
CA LEU A 951 -29.08 -22.22 21.20
C LEU A 951 -28.50 -21.54 22.44
N ALA A 952 -28.79 -22.06 23.64
CA ALA A 952 -28.18 -21.58 24.88
C ALA A 952 -26.67 -21.85 24.91
N PHE A 953 -26.24 -23.05 24.53
CA PHE A 953 -24.82 -23.41 24.42
C PHE A 953 -24.10 -22.53 23.39
N SER A 954 -24.75 -22.25 22.26
CA SER A 954 -24.16 -21.40 21.22
C SER A 954 -24.03 -19.92 21.61
N GLY A 955 -24.55 -19.49 22.76
CA GLY A 955 -24.63 -18.07 23.12
C GLY A 955 -25.71 -17.27 22.37
N LEU A 956 -26.24 -17.79 21.26
CA LEU A 956 -27.24 -17.09 20.44
C LEU A 956 -28.53 -16.80 21.21
N ARG A 957 -28.96 -17.69 22.12
CA ARG A 957 -30.17 -17.47 22.93
C ARG A 957 -30.06 -16.25 23.84
N HIS A 958 -28.88 -16.01 24.41
CA HIS A 958 -28.65 -14.85 25.27
C HIS A 958 -28.69 -13.55 24.44
N PHE A 959 -28.00 -13.54 23.30
CA PHE A 959 -28.05 -12.44 22.35
C PHE A 959 -29.49 -12.14 21.89
N GLU A 960 -30.22 -13.15 21.40
CA GLU A 960 -31.58 -12.97 20.89
C GLU A 960 -32.51 -12.42 21.97
N LYS A 961 -32.39 -12.87 23.22
CA LYS A 961 -33.22 -12.36 24.31
C LYS A 961 -33.00 -10.87 24.55
N GLU A 962 -31.76 -10.41 24.60
CA GLU A 962 -31.46 -8.99 24.81
C GLU A 962 -31.75 -8.15 23.56
N PHE A 963 -31.46 -8.67 22.38
CA PHE A 963 -31.71 -8.01 21.10
C PHE A 963 -33.21 -7.85 20.81
N ILE A 964 -34.00 -8.88 21.09
CA ILE A 964 -35.46 -8.84 20.95
C ILE A 964 -36.07 -7.92 22.01
N SER A 965 -35.58 -7.94 23.26
CA SER A 965 -36.02 -6.98 24.30
C SER A 965 -35.73 -5.53 23.88
N PHE A 966 -34.54 -5.24 23.35
CA PHE A 966 -34.21 -3.91 22.81
C PHE A 966 -35.17 -3.49 21.67
N THR A 967 -35.39 -4.36 20.69
CA THR A 967 -36.25 -4.03 19.52
C THR A 967 -37.75 -3.95 19.86
N LEU A 968 -38.27 -4.87 20.69
CA LEU A 968 -39.69 -4.94 21.01
C LEU A 968 -40.12 -4.11 22.22
N GLU A 969 -39.24 -3.81 23.18
CA GLU A 969 -39.61 -3.08 24.39
C GLU A 969 -39.17 -1.62 24.32
N GLU A 970 -37.91 -1.35 23.98
CA GLU A 970 -37.38 0.02 23.95
C GLU A 970 -37.89 0.80 22.72
N LEU A 971 -37.68 0.28 21.50
CA LEU A 971 -38.09 1.00 20.27
C LEU A 971 -39.61 1.10 20.12
N THR A 972 -40.33 0.01 20.38
CA THR A 972 -41.80 0.00 20.35
C THR A 972 -42.38 0.89 21.46
N GLY A 973 -41.78 0.89 22.65
CA GLY A 973 -42.22 1.73 23.76
C GLY A 973 -42.19 3.23 23.43
N ILE A 974 -41.16 3.69 22.69
CA ILE A 974 -41.08 5.07 22.20
C ILE A 974 -42.25 5.38 21.24
N ALA A 975 -42.49 4.53 20.25
CA ALA A 975 -43.56 4.71 19.28
C ALA A 975 -44.96 4.72 19.93
N LEU A 976 -45.18 3.85 20.91
CA LEU A 976 -46.44 3.79 21.68
C LEU A 976 -46.63 5.05 22.54
N LYS A 977 -45.57 5.54 23.20
CA LYS A 977 -45.64 6.76 24.02
C LYS A 977 -46.05 7.98 23.20
N GLU A 978 -45.51 8.12 21.99
CA GLU A 978 -45.92 9.19 21.08
C GLU A 978 -47.37 9.04 20.60
N ALA A 979 -47.83 7.82 20.34
CA ALA A 979 -49.21 7.55 19.96
C ALA A 979 -50.21 7.92 21.08
N PHE A 980 -49.90 7.60 22.34
CA PHE A 980 -50.75 7.99 23.47
C PHE A 980 -50.77 9.49 23.72
N ALA A 981 -49.62 10.16 23.59
CA ALA A 981 -49.55 11.62 23.73
C ALA A 981 -50.46 12.33 22.72
N GLU A 982 -50.58 11.80 21.49
CA GLU A 982 -51.47 12.34 20.47
C GLU A 982 -52.96 12.15 20.82
N VAL A 983 -53.34 11.01 21.38
CA VAL A 983 -54.73 10.77 21.82
C VAL A 983 -55.08 11.63 23.04
N GLU A 984 -54.15 11.79 23.99
CA GLU A 984 -54.34 12.67 25.15
C GLU A 984 -54.54 14.13 24.72
N ARG A 985 -53.82 14.57 23.67
CA ARG A 985 -54.02 15.89 23.05
C ARG A 985 -55.44 16.06 22.51
N VAL A 986 -55.96 15.06 21.80
CA VAL A 986 -57.35 15.06 21.29
C VAL A 986 -58.37 15.16 22.43
N ILE A 987 -58.18 14.38 23.51
CA ILE A 987 -59.06 14.43 24.69
C ILE A 987 -59.05 15.83 25.31
N GLY A 988 -57.87 16.44 25.46
CA GLY A 988 -57.74 17.79 26.00
C GLY A 988 -58.51 18.84 25.18
N THR A 989 -58.38 18.79 23.85
CA THR A 989 -59.15 19.68 22.96
C THR A 989 -60.66 19.44 23.08
N MET A 990 -61.12 18.19 23.20
CA MET A 990 -62.53 17.90 23.40
C MET A 990 -63.08 18.43 24.73
N ASP A 991 -62.29 18.36 25.81
CA ASP A 991 -62.67 18.88 27.11
C ASP A 991 -62.92 20.40 27.05
N GLU A 992 -62.10 21.15 26.32
CA GLU A 992 -62.32 22.58 26.08
C GLU A 992 -63.59 22.86 25.28
N LEU A 993 -63.82 22.13 24.19
CA LEU A 993 -65.02 22.30 23.37
C LEU A 993 -66.28 22.05 24.20
N ILE A 994 -66.27 21.04 25.08
CA ILE A 994 -67.40 20.75 25.99
C ILE A 994 -67.60 21.88 27.01
N ILE A 995 -66.52 22.42 27.59
CA ILE A 995 -66.60 23.54 28.52
C ILE A 995 -67.19 24.78 27.83
N ALA A 996 -66.73 25.09 26.63
CA ALA A 996 -67.23 26.21 25.82
C ALA A 996 -68.71 26.05 25.46
N ALA A 997 -69.14 24.84 25.08
CA ALA A 997 -70.52 24.56 24.71
C ALA A 997 -71.53 24.68 25.86
N ARG A 998 -71.10 24.47 27.11
CA ARG A 998 -71.97 24.49 28.31
C ARG A 998 -72.22 25.89 28.88
N GLN A 999 -71.59 26.92 28.33
CA GLN A 999 -71.76 28.30 28.81
C GLN A 999 -73.10 28.90 28.37
N ASP A 1000 -73.61 29.86 29.16
CA ASP A 1000 -74.82 30.60 28.82
C ASP A 1000 -74.60 31.48 27.56
N ALA A 1001 -75.69 31.93 26.94
CA ALA A 1001 -75.63 32.65 25.66
C ALA A 1001 -74.84 33.98 25.74
N GLY A 1002 -74.81 34.64 26.90
CA GLY A 1002 -74.03 35.86 27.10
C GLY A 1002 -72.54 35.56 27.16
N ALA A 1003 -72.16 34.56 27.94
CA ALA A 1003 -70.79 34.07 28.04
C ALA A 1003 -70.26 33.52 26.69
N ARG A 1004 -71.07 32.76 25.94
CA ARG A 1004 -70.70 32.25 24.60
C ARG A 1004 -70.38 33.36 23.60
N ALA A 1005 -71.17 34.44 23.57
CA ALA A 1005 -70.93 35.56 22.67
C ALA A 1005 -69.62 36.32 23.01
N GLU A 1006 -69.32 36.49 24.29
CA GLU A 1006 -68.05 37.08 24.74
C GLU A 1006 -66.85 36.18 24.41
N GLN A 1007 -66.99 34.86 24.62
CA GLN A 1007 -65.97 33.88 24.28
C GLN A 1007 -65.73 33.80 22.77
N LEU A 1008 -66.77 33.89 21.93
CA LEU A 1008 -66.66 33.89 20.48
C LEU A 1008 -65.80 35.06 20.00
N GLY A 1009 -66.11 36.28 20.46
CA GLY A 1009 -65.31 37.47 20.12
C GLY A 1009 -63.90 37.43 20.70
N ARG A 1010 -63.65 36.69 21.78
CA ARG A 1010 -62.30 36.44 22.31
C ARG A 1010 -61.55 35.40 21.47
N ALA A 1011 -62.21 34.33 21.03
CA ALA A 1011 -61.64 33.28 20.19
C ALA A 1011 -61.21 33.81 18.83
N GLU A 1012 -62.00 34.67 18.18
CA GLU A 1012 -61.62 35.30 16.91
C GLU A 1012 -60.38 36.20 17.06
N ARG A 1013 -60.33 37.02 18.11
CA ARG A 1013 -59.17 37.87 18.42
C ARG A 1013 -57.92 37.05 18.75
N ASN A 1014 -58.08 35.99 19.54
CA ASN A 1014 -56.99 35.07 19.86
C ASN A 1014 -56.48 34.38 18.59
N ARG A 1015 -57.36 33.92 17.69
CA ARG A 1015 -56.98 33.33 16.39
C ARG A 1015 -56.11 34.28 15.58
N GLU A 1016 -56.56 35.53 15.38
CA GLU A 1016 -55.79 36.52 14.64
C GLU A 1016 -54.42 36.81 15.30
N THR A 1017 -54.39 36.91 16.63
CA THR A 1017 -53.17 37.15 17.41
C THR A 1017 -52.19 35.98 17.31
N SER A 1018 -52.69 34.73 17.40
CA SER A 1018 -51.88 33.52 17.26
C SER A 1018 -51.31 33.37 15.85
N LEU A 1019 -52.11 33.66 14.81
CA LEU A 1019 -51.63 33.64 13.42
C LEU A 1019 -50.62 34.74 13.13
N ALA A 1020 -50.81 35.94 13.71
CA ALA A 1020 -49.80 37.00 13.66
C ALA A 1020 -48.50 36.55 14.33
N THR A 1021 -48.58 35.92 15.50
CA THR A 1021 -47.42 35.40 16.25
C THR A 1021 -46.63 34.36 15.44
N ILE A 1022 -47.30 33.50 14.67
CA ILE A 1022 -46.65 32.52 13.78
C ILE A 1022 -45.98 33.21 12.59
N ARG A 1023 -46.65 34.18 11.97
CA ARG A 1023 -46.08 34.96 10.84
C ARG A 1023 -44.86 35.79 11.25
N GLU A 1024 -44.83 36.24 12.50
CA GLU A 1024 -43.73 37.02 13.10
C GLU A 1024 -42.66 36.14 13.77
N LEU A 1025 -42.63 34.84 13.47
CA LEU A 1025 -41.62 33.93 14.01
C LEU A 1025 -40.21 34.31 13.51
N ASP A 1026 -39.48 35.06 14.34
CA ASP A 1026 -38.07 35.37 14.11
C ASP A 1026 -37.18 34.17 14.47
N THR A 1027 -36.48 33.67 13.45
CA THR A 1027 -35.50 32.57 13.56
C THR A 1027 -34.10 32.98 13.10
N ALA A 1028 -33.83 34.27 12.90
CA ALA A 1028 -32.52 34.73 12.42
C ALA A 1028 -31.37 34.30 13.35
N ALA A 1029 -31.58 34.38 14.67
CA ALA A 1029 -30.61 33.93 15.66
C ALA A 1029 -30.37 32.40 15.62
N ASP A 1030 -31.40 31.61 15.27
CA ASP A 1030 -31.32 30.15 15.17
C ASP A 1030 -30.52 29.71 13.93
N ILE A 1031 -30.73 30.40 12.81
CA ILE A 1031 -29.94 30.20 11.59
C ILE A 1031 -28.48 30.59 11.82
N GLN A 1032 -28.23 31.75 12.44
CA GLN A 1032 -26.86 32.15 12.79
C GLN A 1032 -26.18 31.17 13.76
N ALA A 1033 -26.94 30.59 14.69
CA ALA A 1033 -26.42 29.57 15.58
C ALA A 1033 -26.00 28.31 14.81
N LEU A 1034 -26.78 27.88 13.81
CA LEU A 1034 -26.42 26.76 12.93
C LEU A 1034 -25.17 27.07 12.09
N GLU A 1035 -25.09 28.25 11.46
CA GLU A 1035 -23.93 28.68 10.67
C GLU A 1035 -22.64 28.68 11.53
N LYS A 1036 -22.76 29.19 12.76
CA LYS A 1036 -21.67 29.18 13.74
C LYS A 1036 -21.28 27.76 14.16
N GLU A 1037 -22.26 26.91 14.44
CA GLU A 1037 -22.03 25.50 14.82
C GLU A 1037 -21.31 24.73 13.70
N VAL A 1038 -21.72 24.89 12.44
CA VAL A 1038 -21.02 24.27 11.28
C VAL A 1038 -19.55 24.69 11.24
N THR A 1039 -19.28 25.98 11.46
CA THR A 1039 -17.91 26.51 11.48
C THR A 1039 -17.10 25.95 12.64
N GLU A 1040 -17.65 25.91 13.85
CA GLU A 1040 -16.98 25.37 15.04
C GLU A 1040 -16.70 23.87 14.90
N LEU A 1041 -17.68 23.09 14.44
CA LEU A 1041 -17.54 21.65 14.24
C LEU A 1041 -16.47 21.34 13.17
N ALA A 1042 -16.47 22.07 12.05
CA ALA A 1042 -15.46 21.94 11.00
C ALA A 1042 -14.06 22.30 11.52
N TYR A 1043 -13.92 23.35 12.33
CA TYR A 1043 -12.64 23.72 12.94
C TYR A 1043 -12.01 22.58 13.76
N TYR A 1044 -12.82 21.83 14.52
CA TYR A 1044 -12.32 20.69 15.30
C TYR A 1044 -11.95 19.46 14.47
N VAL A 1045 -12.45 19.33 13.23
CA VAL A 1045 -12.07 18.22 12.32
C VAL A 1045 -10.58 18.24 12.06
N LYS A 1046 -10.03 19.42 11.72
CA LYS A 1046 -8.59 19.60 11.51
C LYS A 1046 -7.76 19.11 12.69
N GLN A 1047 -8.14 19.49 13.92
CA GLN A 1047 -7.40 19.09 15.12
C GLN A 1047 -7.37 17.57 15.29
N ARG A 1048 -8.52 16.90 15.09
CA ARG A 1048 -8.61 15.43 15.23
C ARG A 1048 -7.79 14.68 14.19
N VAL A 1049 -7.80 15.11 12.93
CA VAL A 1049 -7.00 14.50 11.87
C VAL A 1049 -5.50 14.71 12.13
N MET A 1050 -5.10 15.93 12.52
CA MET A 1050 -3.69 16.23 12.76
C MET A 1050 -3.13 15.49 13.99
N LEU A 1051 -3.94 15.19 15.01
CA LEU A 1051 -3.50 14.32 16.13
C LEU A 1051 -3.08 12.92 15.69
N ARG A 1052 -3.62 12.43 14.56
CA ARG A 1052 -3.29 11.13 13.96
C ARG A 1052 -2.25 11.22 12.85
N PHE A 1053 -1.69 12.42 12.59
CA PHE A 1053 -0.71 12.62 11.53
C PHE A 1053 0.52 11.72 11.70
N SER A 1054 0.98 11.52 12.93
CA SER A 1054 2.13 10.65 13.22
C SER A 1054 1.89 9.19 12.82
N GLU A 1055 0.67 8.69 12.97
CA GLU A 1055 0.28 7.33 12.55
C GLU A 1055 0.22 7.25 11.02
N ALA A 1056 -0.45 8.21 10.38
CA ALA A 1056 -0.54 8.30 8.92
C ALA A 1056 0.84 8.40 8.25
N PHE A 1057 1.74 9.18 8.84
CA PHE A 1057 3.10 9.34 8.34
C PHE A 1057 3.89 8.04 8.42
N ARG A 1058 3.82 7.32 9.55
CA ARG A 1058 4.51 6.03 9.71
C ARG A 1058 3.97 4.98 8.75
N TYR A 1059 2.65 4.98 8.52
CA TYR A 1059 2.02 4.12 7.53
C TYR A 1059 2.59 4.34 6.12
N ALA A 1060 2.66 5.59 5.66
CA ALA A 1060 3.11 5.90 4.30
C ALA A 1060 4.65 5.82 4.11
N PHE A 1061 5.41 6.19 5.15
CA PHE A 1061 6.87 6.18 5.16
C PHE A 1061 7.38 5.05 6.05
N ASN A 1062 7.28 3.81 5.56
CA ASN A 1062 7.72 2.61 6.26
C ASN A 1062 8.94 1.96 5.57
N PRO A 1063 9.71 1.11 6.27
CA PRO A 1063 10.90 0.49 5.70
C PRO A 1063 10.60 -0.33 4.44
N ALA A 1064 9.49 -1.08 4.41
CA ALA A 1064 9.15 -1.94 3.27
C ALA A 1064 8.93 -1.15 1.98
N THR A 1065 8.27 0.02 2.04
CA THR A 1065 8.06 0.87 0.85
C THR A 1065 9.34 1.57 0.36
N LEU A 1066 10.30 1.83 1.25
CA LEU A 1066 11.53 2.57 0.93
C LEU A 1066 12.78 1.70 0.74
N THR A 1067 12.73 0.39 1.02
CA THR A 1067 13.88 -0.55 0.84
C THR A 1067 13.75 -1.54 -0.33
N GLU A 1068 12.56 -1.76 -0.90
CA GLU A 1068 12.36 -2.65 -2.07
C GLU A 1068 12.80 -2.04 -3.42
N GLY A 1069 13.28 -0.79 -3.43
CA GLY A 1069 13.71 -0.07 -4.62
C GLY A 1069 15.06 -0.50 -5.19
N ASN A 1070 15.22 -1.77 -5.59
CA ASN A 1070 16.35 -2.21 -6.41
C ASN A 1070 16.37 -1.44 -7.75
N GLY A 1071 17.11 -0.34 -7.82
CA GLY A 1071 17.35 0.43 -9.05
C GLY A 1071 16.22 1.35 -9.55
N ARG A 1072 15.09 1.49 -8.84
CA ARG A 1072 14.06 2.51 -9.16
C ARG A 1072 14.38 3.84 -8.50
N ASN A 1073 14.09 4.93 -9.20
CA ASN A 1073 14.36 6.31 -8.77
C ASN A 1073 13.75 6.57 -7.37
N MET A 1074 14.59 6.63 -6.32
CA MET A 1074 14.18 6.84 -4.92
C MET A 1074 13.24 8.04 -4.77
N GLN A 1075 13.44 9.07 -5.59
CA GLN A 1075 12.57 10.24 -5.64
C GLN A 1075 11.13 9.90 -6.06
N LYS A 1076 10.94 8.89 -6.92
CA LYS A 1076 9.63 8.36 -7.31
C LYS A 1076 8.97 7.59 -6.16
N LEU A 1077 9.73 6.80 -5.40
CA LEU A 1077 9.22 6.09 -4.21
C LEU A 1077 8.81 7.07 -3.11
N LEU A 1078 9.64 8.07 -2.81
CA LEU A 1078 9.31 9.12 -1.84
C LEU A 1078 8.09 9.94 -2.26
N ARG A 1079 7.94 10.22 -3.57
CA ARG A 1079 6.72 10.85 -4.10
C ARG A 1079 5.50 9.94 -3.92
N ALA A 1080 5.63 8.64 -4.23
CA ALA A 1080 4.54 7.69 -4.02
C ALA A 1080 4.13 7.59 -2.55
N SER A 1081 5.07 7.59 -1.60
CA SER A 1081 4.79 7.67 -0.16
C SER A 1081 4.13 8.99 0.22
N LEU A 1082 4.54 10.11 -0.37
CA LEU A 1082 3.88 11.40 -0.12
C LEU A 1082 2.44 11.43 -0.66
N ASP A 1083 2.21 10.85 -1.84
CA ASP A 1083 0.89 10.70 -2.45
C ASP A 1083 0.02 9.74 -1.63
N GLU A 1084 0.60 8.70 -1.04
CA GLU A 1084 -0.08 7.78 -0.12
C GLU A 1084 -0.46 8.49 1.19
N LEU A 1085 0.44 9.28 1.77
CA LEU A 1085 0.13 10.12 2.94
C LEU A 1085 -0.99 11.12 2.64
N SER A 1086 -0.94 11.79 1.48
CA SER A 1086 -2.00 12.72 1.04
C SER A 1086 -3.34 12.02 0.89
N ARG A 1087 -3.37 10.83 0.28
CA ARG A 1087 -4.59 10.02 0.13
C ARG A 1087 -5.14 9.57 1.49
N PHE A 1088 -4.28 9.15 2.41
CA PHE A 1088 -4.69 8.77 3.77
C PHE A 1088 -5.35 9.95 4.50
N LEU A 1089 -4.73 11.14 4.45
CA LEU A 1089 -5.27 12.34 5.10
C LEU A 1089 -6.57 12.81 4.46
N ALA A 1090 -6.67 12.80 3.12
CA ALA A 1090 -7.91 13.15 2.41
C ALA A 1090 -9.05 12.21 2.80
N PHE A 1091 -8.78 10.90 2.84
CA PHE A 1091 -9.74 9.90 3.27
C PHE A 1091 -10.19 10.14 4.72
N ASP A 1092 -9.25 10.36 5.65
CA ASP A 1092 -9.58 10.59 7.06
C ASP A 1092 -10.41 11.87 7.26
N LEU A 1093 -10.09 12.93 6.52
CA LEU A 1093 -10.86 14.18 6.49
C LEU A 1093 -12.28 13.96 5.97
N ALA A 1094 -12.45 13.25 4.85
CA ALA A 1094 -13.76 12.93 4.31
C ALA A 1094 -14.62 12.18 5.34
N GLN A 1095 -14.05 11.20 6.05
CA GLN A 1095 -14.78 10.49 7.12
C GLN A 1095 -15.16 11.39 8.30
N GLU A 1096 -14.23 12.24 8.77
CA GLU A 1096 -14.54 13.21 9.83
C GLU A 1096 -15.61 14.22 9.42
N MET A 1097 -15.64 14.63 8.15
CA MET A 1097 -16.67 15.53 7.62
C MET A 1097 -18.04 14.87 7.54
N ARG A 1098 -18.12 13.58 7.16
CA ARG A 1098 -19.38 12.80 7.22
C ARG A 1098 -19.90 12.69 8.66
N ALA A 1099 -19.02 12.36 9.61
CA ALA A 1099 -19.40 12.35 11.03
C ALA A 1099 -19.86 13.74 11.52
N THR A 1100 -19.24 14.81 10.99
CA THR A 1100 -19.62 16.18 11.30
C THR A 1100 -20.99 16.56 10.72
N ALA A 1101 -21.33 16.10 9.52
CA ALA A 1101 -22.66 16.26 8.93
C ALA A 1101 -23.77 15.74 9.87
N LEU A 1102 -23.56 14.56 10.49
CA LEU A 1102 -24.50 13.99 11.45
C LEU A 1102 -24.63 14.83 12.73
N ARG A 1103 -23.53 15.44 13.19
CA ARG A 1103 -23.54 16.37 14.34
C ARG A 1103 -24.34 17.64 14.03
N VAL A 1104 -24.23 18.16 12.80
CA VAL A 1104 -25.05 19.28 12.30
C VAL A 1104 -26.52 18.90 12.28
N GLU A 1105 -26.87 17.72 11.76
CA GLU A 1105 -28.26 17.22 11.78
C GLU A 1105 -28.82 17.10 13.20
N THR A 1106 -28.01 16.59 14.13
CA THR A 1106 -28.38 16.48 15.55
C THR A 1106 -28.62 17.84 16.18
N PHE A 1107 -27.79 18.83 15.83
CA PHE A 1107 -27.96 20.19 16.28
C PHE A 1107 -29.24 20.81 15.71
N MET A 1108 -29.50 20.65 14.42
CA MET A 1108 -30.73 21.11 13.76
C MET A 1108 -31.98 20.52 14.40
N ALA A 1109 -31.98 19.23 14.69
CA ALA A 1109 -33.04 18.54 15.40
C ALA A 1109 -33.34 19.17 16.77
N LYS A 1110 -32.31 19.28 17.63
CA LYS A 1110 -32.43 19.91 18.95
C LYS A 1110 -32.89 21.36 18.86
N ASN A 1111 -32.45 22.09 17.84
CA ASN A 1111 -32.83 23.49 17.68
C ASN A 1111 -34.28 23.63 17.15
N GLY A 1112 -34.72 22.75 16.25
CA GLY A 1112 -36.11 22.66 15.80
C GLY A 1112 -37.09 22.39 16.94
N GLU A 1113 -36.73 21.51 17.88
CA GLU A 1113 -37.50 21.28 19.11
C GLU A 1113 -37.57 22.54 19.98
N LYS A 1114 -36.46 23.28 20.14
CA LYS A 1114 -36.44 24.56 20.87
C LYS A 1114 -37.30 25.63 20.20
N ILE A 1115 -37.28 25.73 18.87
CA ILE A 1115 -38.14 26.66 18.11
C ILE A 1115 -39.61 26.31 18.36
N THR A 1116 -39.98 25.04 18.22
CA THR A 1116 -41.34 24.55 18.48
C THR A 1116 -41.78 24.84 19.92
N GLY A 1117 -40.91 24.58 20.90
CA GLY A 1117 -41.18 24.88 22.31
C GLY A 1117 -41.32 26.37 22.62
N ARG A 1118 -40.53 27.24 21.97
CA ARG A 1118 -40.69 28.71 22.08
C ARG A 1118 -41.99 29.19 21.46
N LEU A 1119 -42.37 28.62 20.31
CA LEU A 1119 -43.62 28.96 19.64
C LEU A 1119 -44.83 28.55 20.48
N ASN A 1120 -44.85 27.32 21.04
CA ASN A 1120 -45.88 26.88 21.97
C ASN A 1120 -46.04 27.84 23.16
N LYS A 1121 -44.94 28.28 23.78
CA LYS A 1121 -44.97 29.24 24.90
C LYS A 1121 -45.47 30.64 24.50
N ARG A 1122 -45.22 31.06 23.25
CA ARG A 1122 -45.68 32.37 22.75
C ARG A 1122 -47.14 32.35 22.32
N LEU A 1123 -47.61 31.23 21.79
CA LEU A 1123 -49.00 31.06 21.41
C LEU A 1123 -49.93 31.12 22.63
N ASP A 1124 -49.52 30.52 23.75
CA ASP A 1124 -50.23 30.56 25.05
C ASP A 1124 -51.74 30.29 24.91
N ILE A 1125 -52.07 29.23 24.16
CA ILE A 1125 -53.44 28.77 23.96
C ILE A 1125 -53.71 27.67 24.98
N ASP A 1126 -54.78 27.81 25.76
CA ASP A 1126 -55.21 26.78 26.71
C ASP A 1126 -55.42 25.45 25.98
N HIS A 1127 -55.04 24.35 26.63
CA HIS A 1127 -55.11 22.95 26.18
C HIS A 1127 -54.78 22.66 24.69
N PHE A 1128 -53.98 23.51 24.06
CA PHE A 1128 -53.48 23.37 22.70
C PHE A 1128 -51.96 23.35 22.70
N LEU A 1129 -51.39 22.35 22.02
CA LEU A 1129 -49.96 22.25 21.77
C LEU A 1129 -49.75 21.90 20.31
N LEU A 1130 -48.81 22.59 19.68
CA LEU A 1130 -48.32 22.23 18.36
C LEU A 1130 -47.74 20.83 18.37
N ARG A 1131 -47.88 20.14 17.24
CA ARG A 1131 -47.19 18.87 17.02
C ARG A 1131 -45.68 19.01 17.24
N ALA A 1132 -45.09 17.95 17.76
CA ALA A 1132 -43.64 17.86 17.94
C ALA A 1132 -42.89 18.12 16.62
N TRP A 1133 -41.63 18.50 16.75
CA TRP A 1133 -40.73 18.64 15.63
C TRP A 1133 -40.57 17.27 14.94
N GLU A 1134 -40.88 17.22 13.64
CA GLU A 1134 -40.64 16.02 12.84
C GLU A 1134 -39.25 16.14 12.22
N GLN A 1135 -38.33 15.25 12.60
CA GLN A 1135 -36.99 15.21 12.01
C GLN A 1135 -37.07 14.61 10.60
N PRO A 1136 -36.70 15.35 9.55
CA PRO A 1136 -36.53 14.78 8.22
C PRO A 1136 -35.29 13.89 8.19
N SER A 1137 -35.31 12.90 7.31
CA SER A 1137 -34.07 12.24 6.87
C SER A 1137 -33.40 13.15 5.85
N TYR A 1138 -32.10 13.38 6.04
CA TYR A 1138 -31.25 14.14 5.12
C TYR A 1138 -30.24 13.18 4.51
N ASP A 1139 -30.00 13.29 3.20
CA ASP A 1139 -28.86 12.60 2.59
C ASP A 1139 -27.56 13.26 3.07
N THR A 1140 -26.52 12.47 3.35
CA THR A 1140 -25.22 13.05 3.69
C THR A 1140 -24.52 13.56 2.42
N PRO A 1141 -24.09 14.84 2.38
CA PRO A 1141 -23.44 15.39 1.20
C PRO A 1141 -22.09 14.70 0.93
N ALA A 1142 -21.71 14.64 -0.35
CA ALA A 1142 -20.42 14.11 -0.77
C ALA A 1142 -19.27 15.08 -0.40
N PHE A 1143 -18.15 14.52 0.03
CA PHE A 1143 -16.91 15.25 0.31
C PHE A 1143 -15.81 14.74 -0.64
N ALA A 1144 -14.86 15.61 -0.98
CA ALA A 1144 -13.79 15.26 -1.90
C ALA A 1144 -12.90 14.13 -1.34
N ASP A 1145 -12.52 13.17 -2.17
CA ASP A 1145 -11.62 12.07 -1.75
C ASP A 1145 -10.13 12.43 -1.92
N GLN A 1146 -9.83 13.68 -2.28
CA GLN A 1146 -8.48 14.19 -2.51
C GLN A 1146 -8.29 15.56 -1.85
N LEU A 1147 -7.04 15.86 -1.48
CA LEU A 1147 -6.62 17.22 -1.10
C LEU A 1147 -6.61 18.15 -2.32
N PRO A 1148 -6.58 19.48 -2.14
CA PRO A 1148 -6.52 20.43 -3.25
C PRO A 1148 -5.42 20.10 -4.27
N GLU A 1149 -5.71 20.30 -5.57
CA GLU A 1149 -4.75 20.02 -6.64
C GLU A 1149 -3.40 20.72 -6.41
N GLY A 1150 -2.31 20.01 -6.71
CA GLY A 1150 -0.94 20.52 -6.52
C GLY A 1150 -0.37 20.36 -5.12
N THR A 1151 -1.16 19.89 -4.13
CA THR A 1151 -0.71 19.68 -2.74
C THR A 1151 0.61 18.89 -2.65
N THR A 1152 0.68 17.71 -3.28
CA THR A 1152 1.91 16.89 -3.26
C THR A 1152 3.09 17.54 -3.97
N GLY A 1153 2.84 18.35 -5.00
CA GLY A 1153 3.87 19.13 -5.69
C GLY A 1153 4.52 20.19 -4.78
N GLU A 1154 3.71 20.93 -4.01
CA GLU A 1154 4.19 21.95 -3.07
C GLU A 1154 4.92 21.33 -1.86
N LEU A 1155 4.48 20.15 -1.44
CA LEU A 1155 5.05 19.40 -0.33
C LEU A 1155 6.31 18.61 -0.70
N ALA A 1156 6.54 18.35 -1.99
CA ALA A 1156 7.67 17.56 -2.50
C ALA A 1156 9.03 18.12 -2.06
N ALA A 1157 9.14 19.42 -1.80
CA ALA A 1157 10.36 20.03 -1.28
C ALA A 1157 10.77 19.48 0.11
N ALA A 1158 9.82 19.00 0.93
CA ALA A 1158 10.15 18.37 2.20
C ALA A 1158 10.82 16.99 2.03
N LEU A 1159 10.65 16.34 0.87
CA LEU A 1159 11.29 15.07 0.57
C LEU A 1159 12.82 15.20 0.48
N SER A 1160 13.36 16.41 0.26
CA SER A 1160 14.81 16.64 0.29
C SER A 1160 15.43 16.45 1.69
N LEU A 1161 14.62 16.33 2.74
CA LEU A 1161 15.09 15.96 4.07
C LEU A 1161 15.43 14.46 4.16
N PHE A 1162 14.95 13.65 3.22
CA PHE A 1162 15.38 12.27 3.07
C PHE A 1162 16.76 12.24 2.43
N LYS A 1163 17.70 11.55 3.08
CA LYS A 1163 19.06 11.35 2.59
C LYS A 1163 19.29 9.90 2.22
N ASN A 1164 19.10 9.00 3.18
CA ASN A 1164 19.14 7.55 2.97
C ASN A 1164 18.23 6.85 4.01
N PRO A 1165 17.80 5.60 3.74
CA PRO A 1165 16.93 4.84 4.63
C PRO A 1165 17.46 4.73 6.07
N LYS A 1166 18.76 4.44 6.23
CA LYS A 1166 19.39 4.28 7.54
C LYS A 1166 19.31 5.55 8.40
N GLN A 1167 19.69 6.70 7.84
CA GLN A 1167 19.60 7.97 8.54
C GLN A 1167 18.15 8.35 8.86
N PHE A 1168 17.24 8.02 7.95
CA PHE A 1168 15.82 8.32 8.11
C PHE A 1168 15.24 7.51 9.28
N PHE A 1169 15.35 6.18 9.27
CA PHE A 1169 14.72 5.31 10.27
C PHE A 1169 15.51 5.14 11.57
N GLU A 1170 16.85 5.13 11.53
CA GLU A 1170 17.67 4.79 12.71
C GLU A 1170 18.30 6.02 13.40
N GLN A 1171 18.46 7.16 12.72
CA GLN A 1171 19.16 8.35 13.23
C GLN A 1171 18.26 9.58 13.43
N GLY A 1172 16.95 9.38 13.60
CA GLY A 1172 15.99 10.46 13.87
C GLY A 1172 15.76 11.41 12.68
N GLY A 1173 16.12 11.00 11.45
CA GLY A 1173 15.80 11.77 10.23
C GLY A 1173 14.30 11.79 9.93
N GLN A 1174 13.60 10.71 10.31
CA GLN A 1174 12.15 10.54 10.16
C GLN A 1174 11.37 11.63 10.90
N ASP A 1175 11.73 11.95 12.14
CA ASP A 1175 11.02 12.96 12.94
C ASP A 1175 11.10 14.36 12.34
N LYS A 1176 12.25 14.75 11.77
CA LYS A 1176 12.40 16.06 11.12
C LYS A 1176 11.51 16.21 9.88
N MET A 1177 11.44 15.16 9.06
CA MET A 1177 10.57 15.17 7.89
C MET A 1177 9.10 15.17 8.32
N LYS A 1178 8.74 14.32 9.28
CA LYS A 1178 7.40 14.25 9.85
C LYS A 1178 6.95 15.62 10.37
N ASP A 1179 7.73 16.26 11.25
CA ASP A 1179 7.39 17.57 11.83
C ASP A 1179 7.28 18.66 10.74
N THR A 1180 8.16 18.62 9.73
CA THR A 1180 8.12 19.57 8.60
C THR A 1180 6.87 19.36 7.75
N LEU A 1181 6.55 18.11 7.41
CA LEU A 1181 5.35 17.79 6.65
C LEU A 1181 4.10 18.10 7.49
N GLU A 1182 4.08 17.78 8.77
CA GLU A 1182 2.96 18.08 9.68
C GLU A 1182 2.63 19.57 9.66
N GLN A 1183 3.65 20.43 9.77
CA GLN A 1183 3.48 21.89 9.67
C GLN A 1183 2.98 22.34 8.29
N ARG A 1184 3.51 21.76 7.21
CA ARG A 1184 3.12 22.17 5.86
C ARG A 1184 1.72 21.66 5.48
N TYR A 1185 1.32 20.47 5.92
CA TYR A 1185 -0.01 19.91 5.70
C TYR A 1185 -1.11 20.72 6.41
N GLN A 1186 -0.79 21.53 7.43
CA GLN A 1186 -1.76 22.43 8.07
C GLN A 1186 -2.52 23.31 7.06
N VAL A 1187 -1.89 23.71 5.96
CA VAL A 1187 -2.48 24.59 4.92
C VAL A 1187 -3.44 23.83 3.99
N PRO A 1188 -3.04 22.77 3.27
CA PRO A 1188 -3.97 22.02 2.41
C PRO A 1188 -5.08 21.34 3.21
N VAL A 1189 -4.81 20.88 4.44
CA VAL A 1189 -5.85 20.35 5.35
C VAL A 1189 -6.85 21.44 5.73
N GLN A 1190 -6.40 22.66 6.01
CA GLN A 1190 -7.32 23.79 6.27
C GLN A 1190 -8.16 24.10 5.04
N ALA A 1191 -7.55 24.19 3.86
CA ALA A 1191 -8.27 24.49 2.62
C ALA A 1191 -9.33 23.42 2.30
N TYR A 1192 -9.02 22.14 2.55
CA TYR A 1192 -9.99 21.06 2.45
C TYR A 1192 -11.15 21.25 3.43
N VAL A 1193 -10.85 21.50 4.71
CA VAL A 1193 -11.88 21.69 5.76
C VAL A 1193 -12.76 22.89 5.46
N ASP A 1194 -12.19 23.99 4.97
CA ASP A 1194 -12.95 25.19 4.59
C ASP A 1194 -13.90 24.89 3.41
N GLY A 1195 -13.41 24.19 2.37
CA GLY A 1195 -14.24 23.75 1.25
C GLY A 1195 -15.37 22.81 1.69
N ALA A 1196 -15.06 21.85 2.56
CA ALA A 1196 -16.06 20.92 3.09
C ALA A 1196 -17.05 21.60 4.06
N ALA A 1197 -16.64 22.64 4.79
CA ALA A 1197 -17.52 23.46 5.62
C ALA A 1197 -18.51 24.25 4.77
N HIS A 1198 -18.07 24.75 3.60
CA HIS A 1198 -18.97 25.36 2.62
C HIS A 1198 -20.01 24.37 2.10
N VAL A 1199 -19.63 23.13 1.80
CA VAL A 1199 -20.56 22.06 1.40
C VAL A 1199 -21.63 21.83 2.49
N LEU A 1200 -21.21 21.72 3.75
CA LEU A 1200 -22.15 21.58 4.87
C LEU A 1200 -23.10 22.77 4.99
N HIS A 1201 -22.55 23.99 4.92
CA HIS A 1201 -23.31 25.22 5.02
C HIS A 1201 -24.37 25.31 3.90
N ASP A 1202 -23.95 25.15 2.65
CA ASP A 1202 -24.79 25.33 1.47
C ASP A 1202 -25.88 24.26 1.36
N TYR A 1203 -25.65 23.09 1.96
CA TYR A 1203 -26.65 22.03 2.04
C TYR A 1203 -27.60 22.21 3.23
N TYR A 1204 -27.08 22.30 4.45
CA TYR A 1204 -27.90 22.22 5.67
C TYR A 1204 -28.59 23.54 6.05
N VAL A 1205 -27.99 24.70 5.77
CA VAL A 1205 -28.61 25.99 6.13
C VAL A 1205 -29.90 26.24 5.33
N PRO A 1206 -29.92 26.10 3.98
CA PRO A 1206 -31.17 26.19 3.23
C PRO A 1206 -32.18 25.11 3.63
N ALA A 1207 -31.72 23.87 3.84
CA ALA A 1207 -32.59 22.78 4.27
C ALA A 1207 -33.29 23.10 5.61
N PHE A 1208 -32.56 23.64 6.58
CA PHE A 1208 -33.13 24.02 7.88
C PHE A 1208 -34.15 25.16 7.75
N ARG A 1209 -33.88 26.17 6.91
CA ARG A 1209 -34.84 27.25 6.62
C ARG A 1209 -36.15 26.70 6.06
N THR A 1210 -36.07 25.81 5.07
CA THR A 1210 -37.26 25.15 4.50
C THR A 1210 -38.05 24.36 5.56
N GLN A 1211 -37.39 23.72 6.52
CA GLN A 1211 -38.10 23.02 7.60
C GLN A 1211 -38.77 23.97 8.60
N ILE A 1212 -38.16 25.12 8.90
CA ILE A 1212 -38.77 26.16 9.72
C ILE A 1212 -40.01 26.75 9.01
N GLU A 1213 -39.92 27.00 7.71
CA GLU A 1213 -41.06 27.46 6.90
C GLU A 1213 -42.21 26.45 6.94
N ARG A 1214 -41.91 25.16 6.75
CA ARG A 1214 -42.90 24.08 6.88
C ARG A 1214 -43.50 24.00 8.28
N LEU A 1215 -42.70 24.20 9.33
CA LEU A 1215 -43.20 24.26 10.70
C LEU A 1215 -44.20 25.42 10.86
N ALA A 1216 -43.89 26.61 10.34
CA ALA A 1216 -44.75 27.79 10.44
C ALA A 1216 -46.07 27.59 9.65
N GLU A 1217 -46.01 27.04 8.44
CA GLU A 1217 -47.19 26.70 7.65
C GLU A 1217 -48.08 25.68 8.37
N ARG A 1218 -47.47 24.58 8.86
CA ARG A 1218 -48.17 23.55 9.62
C ARG A 1218 -48.80 24.11 10.90
N ALA A 1219 -48.04 24.90 11.67
CA ALA A 1219 -48.55 25.54 12.88
C ALA A 1219 -49.72 26.47 12.59
N GLY A 1220 -49.67 27.21 11.47
CA GLY A 1220 -50.77 28.06 11.02
C GLY A 1220 -52.04 27.27 10.72
N GLN A 1221 -51.91 26.12 10.03
CA GLN A 1221 -53.03 25.22 9.79
C GLN A 1221 -53.60 24.64 11.09
N GLU A 1222 -52.74 24.19 12.02
CA GLU A 1222 -53.18 23.63 13.31
C GLU A 1222 -53.94 24.65 14.16
N VAL A 1223 -53.48 25.92 14.18
CA VAL A 1223 -54.17 27.02 14.87
C VAL A 1223 -55.51 27.35 14.22
N GLU A 1224 -55.56 27.45 12.88
CA GLU A 1224 -56.83 27.67 12.17
C GLU A 1224 -57.83 26.55 12.42
N GLU A 1225 -57.41 25.29 12.35
CA GLU A 1225 -58.27 24.14 12.65
C GLU A 1225 -58.81 24.18 14.09
N HIS A 1226 -57.95 24.42 15.08
CA HIS A 1226 -58.35 24.49 16.48
C HIS A 1226 -59.42 25.58 16.72
N PHE A 1227 -59.18 26.81 16.26
CA PHE A 1227 -60.13 27.91 16.44
C PHE A 1227 -61.38 27.74 15.58
N ALA A 1228 -61.31 27.13 14.40
CA ALA A 1228 -62.49 26.80 13.61
C ALA A 1228 -63.42 25.83 14.37
N GLY A 1229 -62.86 24.86 15.08
CA GLY A 1229 -63.61 23.98 15.98
C GLY A 1229 -64.28 24.72 17.14
N LEU A 1230 -63.51 25.55 17.84
CA LEU A 1230 -64.01 26.35 18.97
C LEU A 1230 -65.11 27.34 18.56
N ILE A 1231 -64.91 28.03 17.43
CA ILE A 1231 -65.89 28.96 16.85
C ILE A 1231 -67.16 28.23 16.42
N ALA A 1232 -67.05 27.05 15.80
CA ALA A 1232 -68.21 26.25 15.41
C ALA A 1232 -69.06 25.86 16.65
N VAL A 1233 -68.42 25.48 17.75
CA VAL A 1233 -69.10 25.16 19.03
C VAL A 1233 -69.75 26.38 19.67
N LEU A 1234 -69.11 27.54 19.60
CA LEU A 1234 -69.63 28.77 20.21
C LEU A 1234 -70.76 29.42 19.39
N SER A 1235 -70.81 29.17 18.07
CA SER A 1235 -71.77 29.77 17.13
C SER A 1235 -73.00 28.89 16.82
N THR A 1236 -72.94 27.59 17.11
CA THR A 1236 -73.99 26.62 16.79
C THR A 1236 -74.48 25.92 18.06
N ASP A 1237 -75.75 25.52 18.14
CA ASP A 1237 -76.19 24.59 19.19
C ASP A 1237 -75.70 23.18 18.83
N ILE A 1238 -74.54 22.83 19.36
CA ILE A 1238 -73.94 21.51 19.21
C ILE A 1238 -74.45 20.57 20.31
N ASP A 1239 -74.64 19.30 19.96
CA ASP A 1239 -74.98 18.23 20.92
C ASP A 1239 -73.84 17.99 21.92
N VAL A 1240 -73.93 18.68 23.06
CA VAL A 1240 -72.97 18.58 24.17
C VAL A 1240 -72.97 17.19 24.80
N GLU A 1241 -74.11 16.51 24.85
CA GLU A 1241 -74.20 15.16 25.39
C GLU A 1241 -73.52 14.16 24.46
N GLY A 1242 -73.69 14.31 23.14
CA GLY A 1242 -72.98 13.54 22.12
C GLY A 1242 -71.46 13.72 22.18
N LEU A 1243 -70.97 14.96 22.29
CA LEU A 1243 -69.54 15.26 22.44
C LEU A 1243 -68.94 14.70 23.74
N ALA A 1244 -69.64 14.85 24.86
CA ALA A 1244 -69.21 14.31 26.15
C ALA A 1244 -69.17 12.78 26.15
N SER A 1245 -70.16 12.14 25.51
CA SER A 1245 -70.19 10.68 25.32
C SER A 1245 -69.01 10.20 24.48
N LEU A 1246 -68.71 10.89 23.36
CA LEU A 1246 -67.59 10.55 22.50
C LEU A 1246 -66.24 10.72 23.20
N ARG A 1247 -66.03 11.83 23.93
CA ARG A 1247 -64.83 12.04 24.73
C ARG A 1247 -64.64 10.91 25.75
N GLN A 1248 -65.71 10.52 26.44
CA GLN A 1248 -65.65 9.43 27.43
C GLN A 1248 -65.35 8.08 26.77
N ALA A 1249 -65.87 7.82 25.56
CA ALA A 1249 -65.54 6.64 24.78
C ALA A 1249 -64.04 6.60 24.39
N ILE A 1250 -63.49 7.71 23.88
CA ILE A 1250 -62.07 7.83 23.52
C ILE A 1250 -61.17 7.65 24.76
N ALA A 1251 -61.50 8.28 25.88
CA ALA A 1251 -60.77 8.13 27.14
C ALA A 1251 -60.83 6.68 27.68
N GLY A 1252 -61.95 5.99 27.50
CA GLY A 1252 -62.09 4.57 27.85
C GLY A 1252 -61.23 3.67 26.97
N ARG A 1253 -61.15 3.95 25.66
CA ARG A 1253 -60.32 3.18 24.71
C ARG A 1253 -58.82 3.29 25.05
N ILE A 1254 -58.32 4.50 25.29
CA ILE A 1254 -56.91 4.70 25.66
C ILE A 1254 -56.59 4.04 27.02
N GLN A 1255 -57.47 4.14 28.02
CA GLN A 1255 -57.27 3.46 29.30
C GLN A 1255 -57.27 1.93 29.16
N ALA A 1256 -58.13 1.37 28.32
CA ALA A 1256 -58.17 -0.07 28.07
C ALA A 1256 -56.84 -0.58 27.48
N VAL A 1257 -56.29 0.11 26.48
CA VAL A 1257 -55.01 -0.26 25.86
C VAL A 1257 -53.83 0.00 26.81
N ARG A 1258 -53.86 1.08 27.60
CA ARG A 1258 -52.78 1.44 28.55
C ARG A 1258 -52.73 0.51 29.77
N ALA A 1259 -53.88 0.04 30.26
CA ALA A 1259 -53.94 -0.93 31.34
C ALA A 1259 -53.26 -2.27 30.98
N GLU A 1260 -53.17 -2.60 29.69
CA GLU A 1260 -52.44 -3.76 29.19
C GLU A 1260 -50.91 -3.56 29.13
N MET A 1261 -50.41 -2.31 29.22
CA MET A 1261 -48.96 -2.04 29.31
C MET A 1261 -48.40 -2.19 30.72
N ASP A 1262 -49.17 -1.81 31.74
CA ASP A 1262 -48.80 -1.87 33.16
C ASP A 1262 -48.93 -3.29 33.77
N ILE A 1263 -49.46 -4.26 33.00
CA ILE A 1263 -49.41 -5.72 33.25
C ILE A 1263 -48.18 -6.26 32.54
#